data_AF-A0A968X621-F1
#
_entry.id   AF-A0A968X621-F1
#
_cell.length_a   1.000
_cell.length_b   1.000
_cell.length_c   1.000
_cell.angle_alpha   90.00
_cell.angle_beta   90.00
_cell.angle_gamma   90.00
#
_symmetry.space_group_name_H-M   'P 1'
#
loop_
_entity.id
_entity.type
_entity.pdbx_description
1 polymer ?
#
loop_
_entity_poly.entity_id
_entity_poly.type
_entity_poly.pdbx_seq_one_letter_code
_entity_poly.pdbx_strand_id
1 'polypeptide(L)'
;MSQVTRRQLLAFFTGSAAATVLGPQVVDLLTGTNSSGAIATPGKPFSFTPVRLPHPLPIYQQTSSYLATNINQGSTLPQVLAFEQMNLNSYTPIDDVVVPPEYERYVIARWGDRFFSNSEEYVGYNCDYTGFVPLNGNDKDGYLWINHEYVGYPISRLAPEVPADIDASFPESGPQVIPDFPTVMGRALLGEFLYNMGGSILRLKQQNSGRYQVQTDSRNRRLHALSGLGINADRRDEYKTVTQWGSKSYQKGDQNYLIGTGPAATEVFTKSSDGLGNRIIGTGYNCSGGTTPWGTILSAEENFQGSSVFFVGVTEGVKPDGTQTGYTSGTTGSEFGLVGEKYGWMVEVDPANPNVRSRKHTALGRFRHENIAFRSDTGKPLVAYMGDDRRGGHTWKYVSRDRVSNPNNKDNSKLFETGTLYVAKFNENGTGEWIPLQLGTKTNPNVPSQIASVEISRLGVAQRNGRVPLPRRQGIAAQTSSGGSFNCETTNETTALPGYRNKTLADFYQSQGAILCDAFLAANLVGGTPSARPEDLEVNPRTKEVFIAYTDGAPGGDGYPDSRIFVVAKYSGGNNDTQQSGGIYKIIENSADGTGLTFRWQRLVQGGEAGSINGAGFASVDNLAFDDKLNLWGVTDMSTSTHNGFDIGAKGAENRISHADAGNVASYTGIFGNNWLFYIPTTGTQAGQVVPFAYGPPRSEMTGPTFVDNTLIISVQHPGEDCPYSPRVTLKRQIEMLALNGSLFYQTRSVSRGSNWPSNIEGRPEGPPGLTVSRHPPEKRPK
;
A
#
# COMPACT_ATOMS: atom_id res chain seq x y z
N MET A 1 -35.23 -10.85 56.20
CA MET A 1 -35.37 -9.50 55.62
C MET A 1 -34.05 -8.75 55.81
N SER A 2 -33.29 -8.56 54.74
CA SER A 2 -32.13 -7.66 54.71
C SER A 2 -32.43 -6.58 53.68
N GLN A 3 -32.50 -5.34 54.14
CA GLN A 3 -32.85 -4.18 53.31
C GLN A 3 -31.60 -3.67 52.59
N VAL A 4 -31.44 -4.11 51.34
CA VAL A 4 -30.52 -3.46 50.39
C VAL A 4 -31.27 -2.29 49.78
N THR A 5 -30.74 -1.08 49.95
CA THR A 5 -31.37 0.13 49.40
C THR A 5 -31.10 0.25 47.90
N ARG A 6 -32.00 0.91 47.15
CA ARG A 6 -31.92 1.10 45.68
C ARG A 6 -30.57 1.68 45.21
N ARG A 7 -29.88 2.44 46.07
CA ARG A 7 -28.55 3.02 45.81
C ARG A 7 -27.41 1.99 45.87
N GLN A 8 -27.53 0.97 46.71
CA GLN A 8 -26.56 -0.13 46.83
C GLN A 8 -26.72 -1.15 45.67
N LEU A 9 -27.95 -1.33 45.16
CA LEU A 9 -28.16 -2.12 43.94
C LEU A 9 -27.60 -1.42 42.69
N LEU A 10 -27.66 -0.08 42.64
CA LEU A 10 -27.07 0.71 41.56
C LEU A 10 -25.52 0.68 41.58
N ALA A 11 -24.89 0.63 42.76
CA ALA A 11 -23.44 0.51 42.87
C ALA A 11 -22.90 -0.86 42.39
N PHE A 12 -23.69 -1.94 42.53
CA PHE A 12 -23.28 -3.27 42.07
C PHE A 12 -23.38 -3.42 40.55
N PHE A 13 -24.32 -2.74 39.90
CA PHE A 13 -24.41 -2.67 38.43
C PHE A 13 -23.50 -1.62 37.80
N THR A 14 -23.06 -0.58 38.52
CA THR A 14 -22.03 0.34 38.03
C THR A 14 -20.59 -0.17 38.23
N GLY A 15 -20.37 -1.08 39.19
CA GLY A 15 -19.05 -1.69 39.43
C GLY A 15 -18.65 -2.82 38.46
N SER A 16 -19.55 -3.29 37.60
CA SER A 16 -19.29 -4.42 36.68
C SER A 16 -19.33 -4.03 35.20
N ALA A 17 -19.53 -2.74 34.88
CA ALA A 17 -19.65 -2.24 33.51
C ALA A 17 -18.70 -1.05 33.20
N ALA A 18 -17.82 -0.66 34.13
CA ALA A 18 -16.95 0.52 34.01
C ALA A 18 -15.45 0.18 34.13
N ALA A 19 -15.01 -0.90 33.47
CA ALA A 19 -13.60 -1.16 33.16
C ALA A 19 -13.36 -1.10 31.63
N THR A 20 -14.01 -0.15 30.97
CA THR A 20 -13.82 0.15 29.55
C THR A 20 -13.56 1.65 29.39
N VAL A 21 -12.29 1.98 29.14
CA VAL A 21 -11.80 3.05 28.25
C VAL A 21 -12.72 4.27 28.09
N LEU A 22 -12.53 5.28 28.95
CA LEU A 22 -12.84 6.68 28.65
C LEU A 22 -11.62 7.51 29.12
N GLY A 23 -10.56 7.46 28.32
CA GLY A 23 -9.21 7.88 28.75
C GLY A 23 -8.83 9.33 28.47
N PRO A 24 -9.20 9.96 27.33
CA PRO A 24 -8.84 11.38 27.12
C PRO A 24 -10.01 12.36 27.19
N GLN A 25 -11.15 12.08 26.54
CA GLN A 25 -12.13 13.15 26.25
C GLN A 25 -13.17 13.43 27.34
N VAL A 26 -13.44 12.48 28.25
CA VAL A 26 -14.43 12.68 29.34
C VAL A 26 -13.80 13.38 30.55
N VAL A 27 -12.48 13.33 30.69
CA VAL A 27 -11.76 14.12 31.70
C VAL A 27 -11.79 15.60 31.33
N ASP A 28 -11.56 15.94 30.07
CA ASP A 28 -11.55 17.32 29.56
C ASP A 28 -12.90 18.06 29.74
N LEU A 29 -14.02 17.33 29.65
CA LEU A 29 -15.36 17.89 29.84
C LEU A 29 -15.75 18.12 31.32
N LEU A 30 -15.08 17.45 32.26
CA LEU A 30 -15.41 17.48 33.69
C LEU A 30 -14.43 18.33 34.52
N THR A 31 -13.22 18.62 34.03
CA THR A 31 -12.21 19.36 34.79
C THR A 31 -11.99 20.81 34.36
N GLY A 32 -12.62 21.29 33.28
CA GLY A 32 -12.50 22.70 32.86
C GLY A 32 -11.06 23.17 32.61
N THR A 33 -10.15 22.22 32.34
CA THR A 33 -8.76 22.51 32.03
C THR A 33 -8.64 22.66 30.52
N ASN A 34 -8.61 23.92 30.07
CA ASN A 34 -7.99 24.26 28.80
C ASN A 34 -6.59 23.63 28.78
N SER A 35 -6.35 22.63 27.93
CA SER A 35 -5.01 22.16 27.59
C SER A 35 -4.34 23.14 26.63
N SER A 36 -4.32 24.41 27.01
CA SER A 36 -3.29 25.35 26.58
C SER A 36 -2.13 25.27 27.58
N GLY A 37 -1.04 24.60 27.19
CA GLY A 37 0.30 24.88 27.73
C GLY A 37 0.77 24.11 28.97
N ALA A 38 0.62 22.78 29.02
CA ALA A 38 1.44 21.96 29.92
C ALA A 38 2.72 21.51 29.19
N ILE A 39 3.85 22.12 29.53
CA ILE A 39 5.19 21.72 29.04
C ILE A 39 5.47 20.30 29.56
N ALA A 40 5.48 19.33 28.65
CA ALA A 40 5.86 17.95 28.95
C ALA A 40 7.32 17.92 29.46
N THR A 41 7.56 17.16 30.53
CA THR A 41 8.91 16.86 31.01
C THR A 41 9.68 16.17 29.87
N PRO A 42 10.96 16.54 29.58
CA PRO A 42 11.69 15.93 28.47
C PRO A 42 11.75 14.42 28.66
N GLY A 43 11.11 13.68 27.74
CA GLY A 43 11.36 12.25 27.60
C GLY A 43 12.84 12.00 27.35
N LYS A 44 13.30 10.76 27.53
CA LYS A 44 14.66 10.39 27.13
C LYS A 44 14.88 10.82 25.67
N PRO A 45 15.95 11.56 25.34
CA PRO A 45 16.17 12.03 23.98
C PRO A 45 16.23 10.84 23.02
N PHE A 46 15.66 11.01 21.83
CA PHE A 46 15.77 10.03 20.77
C PHE A 46 17.25 9.78 20.46
N SER A 47 17.56 8.60 19.92
CA SER A 47 18.92 8.28 19.49
C SER A 47 19.34 9.03 18.21
N PHE A 48 18.49 9.90 17.68
CA PHE A 48 18.69 10.63 16.44
C PHE A 48 17.96 11.97 16.46
N THR A 49 18.37 12.89 15.58
CA THR A 49 17.73 14.19 15.43
C THR A 49 16.62 14.12 14.36
N PRO A 50 15.32 14.26 14.71
CA PRO A 50 14.24 14.14 13.72
C PRO A 50 14.39 15.11 12.55
N VAL A 51 14.03 14.67 11.34
CA VAL A 51 14.11 15.52 10.14
C VAL A 51 13.03 16.60 10.19
N ARG A 52 13.39 17.82 9.81
CA ARG A 52 12.50 18.97 9.77
C ARG A 52 11.71 18.98 8.46
N LEU A 53 10.41 18.72 8.59
CA LEU A 53 9.41 18.78 7.52
C LEU A 53 8.91 20.23 7.29
N PRO A 54 8.25 20.52 6.15
CA PRO A 54 7.73 21.86 5.86
C PRO A 54 6.60 22.32 6.78
N HIS A 55 5.82 21.39 7.32
CA HIS A 55 4.70 21.65 8.21
C HIS A 55 5.11 21.48 9.68
N PRO A 56 4.45 22.19 10.62
CA PRO A 56 4.79 22.08 12.02
C PRO A 56 4.31 20.73 12.59
N LEU A 57 5.12 20.14 13.48
CA LEU A 57 4.79 18.95 14.24
C LEU A 57 5.03 19.20 15.74
N PRO A 58 4.20 18.63 16.64
CA PRO A 58 4.38 18.79 18.09
C PRO A 58 5.74 18.32 18.60
N ILE A 59 6.38 17.38 17.91
CA ILE A 59 7.68 16.84 18.32
C ILE A 59 8.79 17.90 18.35
N TYR A 60 8.70 18.93 17.50
CA TYR A 60 9.69 20.02 17.47
C TYR A 60 9.67 20.91 18.73
N GLN A 61 8.61 20.79 19.55
CA GLN A 61 8.56 21.41 20.88
C GLN A 61 9.35 20.66 21.93
N GLN A 62 9.75 19.42 21.65
CA GLN A 62 10.38 18.54 22.63
C GLN A 62 11.85 18.25 22.29
N THR A 63 12.24 18.42 21.03
CA THR A 63 13.58 18.12 20.55
C THR A 63 14.02 19.08 19.45
N SER A 64 15.33 19.20 19.27
CA SER A 64 15.93 19.74 18.05
C SER A 64 15.50 18.95 16.81
N SER A 65 15.61 19.57 15.64
CA SER A 65 15.28 18.96 14.34
C SER A 65 16.29 19.34 13.26
N TYR A 66 16.53 18.46 12.29
CA TYR A 66 17.51 18.67 11.23
C TYR A 66 16.85 19.18 9.95
N LEU A 67 17.19 20.40 9.52
CA LEU A 67 16.74 20.98 8.27
C LEU A 67 17.82 20.82 7.20
N ALA A 68 17.57 19.95 6.22
CA ALA A 68 18.43 19.83 5.05
C ALA A 68 18.34 21.09 4.18
N THR A 69 19.48 21.55 3.69
CA THR A 69 19.59 22.73 2.81
C THR A 69 20.22 22.41 1.46
N ASN A 70 20.90 21.25 1.35
CA ASN A 70 21.41 20.71 0.10
C ASN A 70 21.69 19.21 0.26
N ILE A 71 22.09 18.53 -0.82
CA ILE A 71 22.60 17.15 -0.78
C ILE A 71 23.77 17.08 0.22
N ASN A 72 23.63 16.23 1.24
CA ASN A 72 24.59 16.06 2.34
C ASN A 72 24.90 17.35 3.13
N GLN A 73 24.02 18.37 3.11
CA GLN A 73 24.18 19.62 3.87
C GLN A 73 22.88 19.99 4.59
N GLY A 74 23.02 20.58 5.77
CA GLY A 74 21.88 21.06 6.55
C GLY A 74 22.31 21.64 7.89
N SER A 75 21.34 22.01 8.70
CA SER A 75 21.59 22.54 10.05
C SER A 75 20.58 21.99 11.05
N THR A 76 21.04 21.80 12.29
CA THR A 76 20.17 21.43 13.40
C THR A 76 19.52 22.69 13.97
N LEU A 77 18.21 22.77 13.87
CA LEU A 77 17.39 23.79 14.52
C LEU A 77 17.18 23.41 15.99
N PRO A 78 17.27 24.36 16.92
CA PRO A 78 17.03 24.09 18.34
C PRO A 78 15.56 23.69 18.57
N GLN A 79 15.30 23.08 19.73
CA GLN A 79 13.94 22.91 20.24
C GLN A 79 13.23 24.27 20.27
N VAL A 80 11.97 24.31 19.82
CA VAL A 80 11.20 25.54 19.71
C VAL A 80 9.95 25.46 20.56
N LEU A 81 9.80 26.33 21.55
CA LEU A 81 8.62 26.31 22.44
C LEU A 81 7.41 27.07 21.85
N ALA A 82 7.64 28.18 21.16
CA ALA A 82 6.59 29.03 20.61
C ALA A 82 6.13 28.57 19.21
N PHE A 83 4.81 28.54 18.98
CA PHE A 83 4.20 28.07 17.73
C PHE A 83 4.69 28.84 16.50
N GLU A 84 4.84 30.16 16.62
CA GLU A 84 5.26 31.04 15.52
C GLU A 84 6.68 30.76 15.05
N GLN A 85 7.54 30.30 15.97
CA GLN A 85 8.93 29.95 15.68
C GLN A 85 9.06 28.55 15.04
N MET A 86 7.99 27.74 15.06
CA MET A 86 7.95 26.45 14.37
C MET A 86 7.59 26.58 12.89
N ASN A 87 6.89 27.66 12.53
CA ASN A 87 6.46 27.89 11.17
C ASN A 87 7.66 28.21 10.27
N LEU A 88 7.78 27.49 9.15
CA LEU A 88 8.76 27.80 8.12
C LEU A 88 8.10 28.71 7.08
N ASN A 89 8.52 29.98 7.00
CA ASN A 89 8.01 30.92 5.99
C ASN A 89 8.50 30.59 4.57
N SER A 90 9.52 29.74 4.45
CA SER A 90 10.01 29.21 3.18
C SER A 90 10.51 27.78 3.33
N TYR A 91 10.33 26.95 2.30
CA TYR A 91 10.83 25.58 2.27
C TYR A 91 11.25 25.17 0.85
N THR A 92 12.29 24.34 0.76
CA THR A 92 12.78 23.76 -0.49
C THR A 92 13.14 22.30 -0.24
N PRO A 93 12.34 21.33 -0.73
CA PRO A 93 12.71 19.92 -0.63
C PRO A 93 13.95 19.64 -1.45
N ILE A 94 14.78 18.72 -0.97
CA ILE A 94 16.00 18.29 -1.65
C ILE A 94 15.66 17.10 -2.58
N ASP A 95 16.28 17.08 -3.77
CA ASP A 95 16.19 15.98 -4.75
C ASP A 95 17.00 14.75 -4.28
N ASP A 96 16.66 14.23 -3.12
CA ASP A 96 17.45 13.23 -2.41
C ASP A 96 16.62 12.52 -1.34
N VAL A 97 17.10 11.38 -0.87
CA VAL A 97 16.64 10.80 0.39
C VAL A 97 17.34 11.56 1.52
N VAL A 98 16.58 12.25 2.37
CA VAL A 98 17.13 12.98 3.51
C VAL A 98 16.89 12.18 4.78
N VAL A 99 17.97 11.89 5.51
CA VAL A 99 17.98 11.14 6.76
C VAL A 99 18.51 12.01 7.91
N PRO A 100 18.35 11.59 9.19
CA PRO A 100 18.96 12.30 10.32
C PRO A 100 20.48 12.39 10.15
N PRO A 101 21.15 13.44 10.67
CA PRO A 101 22.59 13.65 10.50
C PRO A 101 23.45 12.55 11.14
N GLU A 102 22.87 11.73 12.02
CA GLU A 102 23.51 10.58 12.63
C GLU A 102 23.53 9.33 11.72
N TYR A 103 22.84 9.36 10.57
CA TYR A 103 22.69 8.23 9.66
C TYR A 103 23.34 8.52 8.29
N GLU A 104 23.79 7.44 7.65
CA GLU A 104 24.15 7.46 6.24
C GLU A 104 23.08 6.77 5.38
N ARG A 105 23.12 7.04 4.08
CA ARG A 105 22.33 6.34 3.06
C ARG A 105 23.21 6.01 1.86
N TYR A 106 22.84 4.98 1.10
CA TYR A 106 23.50 4.58 -0.14
C TYR A 106 22.55 3.72 -0.98
N VAL A 107 22.79 3.66 -2.30
CA VAL A 107 21.99 2.87 -3.23
C VAL A 107 22.49 1.42 -3.26
N ILE A 108 21.57 0.45 -3.12
CA ILE A 108 21.87 -1.00 -3.21
C ILE A 108 21.73 -1.51 -4.65
N ALA A 109 20.61 -1.19 -5.30
CA ALA A 109 20.28 -1.54 -6.67
C ALA A 109 19.36 -0.45 -7.26
N ARG A 110 19.35 -0.32 -8.58
CA ARG A 110 18.44 0.56 -9.31
C ARG A 110 17.83 -0.16 -10.52
N TRP A 111 16.76 0.41 -11.07
CA TRP A 111 16.21 -0.04 -12.34
C TRP A 111 17.29 -0.12 -13.45
N GLY A 112 17.31 -1.22 -14.20
CA GLY A 112 18.29 -1.42 -15.27
C GLY A 112 19.63 -2.02 -14.85
N ASP A 113 19.91 -2.15 -13.55
CA ASP A 113 21.14 -2.83 -13.09
C ASP A 113 21.17 -4.31 -13.51
N ARG A 114 22.34 -4.78 -13.94
CA ARG A 114 22.53 -6.13 -14.53
C ARG A 114 23.31 -7.05 -13.58
N PHE A 115 22.64 -7.52 -12.53
CA PHE A 115 23.22 -8.41 -11.51
C PHE A 115 22.99 -9.91 -11.77
N PHE A 116 22.52 -10.26 -12.96
CA PHE A 116 22.06 -11.60 -13.31
C PHE A 116 23.15 -12.36 -14.08
N SER A 117 23.11 -13.70 -14.02
CA SER A 117 24.04 -14.53 -14.82
C SER A 117 23.81 -14.35 -16.31
N ASN A 118 22.57 -14.03 -16.69
CA ASN A 118 22.22 -13.63 -18.03
C ASN A 118 22.40 -12.11 -18.18
N SER A 119 23.31 -11.70 -19.07
CA SER A 119 23.60 -10.27 -19.29
C SER A 119 22.45 -9.48 -19.92
N GLU A 120 21.47 -10.16 -20.52
CA GLU A 120 20.29 -9.49 -21.09
C GLU A 120 19.27 -9.10 -20.02
N GLU A 121 19.28 -9.76 -18.85
CA GLU A 121 18.40 -9.46 -17.73
C GLU A 121 18.89 -8.26 -16.91
N TYR A 122 17.93 -7.60 -16.27
CA TYR A 122 18.12 -6.37 -15.51
C TYR A 122 16.99 -6.18 -14.47
N VAL A 123 17.26 -5.39 -13.42
CA VAL A 123 16.33 -5.08 -12.32
C VAL A 123 15.15 -4.27 -12.86
N GLY A 124 13.92 -4.59 -12.44
CA GLY A 124 12.68 -3.97 -12.93
C GLY A 124 12.48 -2.50 -12.54
N TYR A 125 11.35 -1.94 -12.97
CA TYR A 125 10.99 -0.52 -12.77
C TYR A 125 10.02 -0.36 -11.60
N ASN A 126 10.00 0.82 -10.97
CA ASN A 126 9.18 1.13 -9.79
C ASN A 126 9.27 0.05 -8.72
N CYS A 127 10.43 0.02 -8.05
CA CYS A 127 10.66 -0.87 -6.94
C CYS A 127 9.71 -0.58 -5.78
N ASP A 128 9.12 -1.63 -5.24
CA ASP A 128 8.20 -1.56 -4.10
C ASP A 128 8.74 -2.40 -2.94
N TYR A 129 7.90 -3.15 -2.23
CA TYR A 129 8.25 -3.98 -1.10
C TYR A 129 9.54 -4.75 -1.29
N THR A 130 10.37 -4.61 -0.26
CA THR A 130 11.58 -5.40 -0.12
C THR A 130 11.36 -6.46 0.95
N GLY A 131 12.03 -7.60 0.80
CA GLY A 131 12.02 -8.65 1.82
C GLY A 131 13.36 -9.36 1.83
N PHE A 132 13.92 -9.59 3.02
CA PHE A 132 15.25 -10.19 3.17
C PHE A 132 15.15 -11.58 3.79
N VAL A 133 15.67 -12.58 3.09
CA VAL A 133 15.76 -13.96 3.57
C VAL A 133 17.22 -14.33 3.84
N PRO A 134 17.64 -14.49 5.11
CA PRO A 134 19.02 -14.80 5.45
C PRO A 134 19.43 -16.20 4.98
N LEU A 135 20.65 -16.34 4.46
CA LEU A 135 21.23 -17.64 4.14
C LEU A 135 21.78 -18.28 5.41
N ASN A 136 21.32 -19.50 5.72
CA ASN A 136 21.73 -20.25 6.90
C ASN A 136 21.53 -19.47 8.22
N GLY A 137 20.52 -18.58 8.27
CA GLY A 137 20.25 -17.73 9.44
C GLY A 137 21.29 -16.63 9.69
N ASN A 138 22.09 -16.26 8.69
CA ASN A 138 23.05 -15.17 8.77
C ASN A 138 22.47 -13.89 8.16
N ASP A 139 22.16 -12.89 8.98
CA ASP A 139 21.61 -11.63 8.49
C ASP A 139 22.59 -10.82 7.63
N LYS A 140 23.87 -11.19 7.63
CA LYS A 140 24.92 -10.53 6.82
C LYS A 140 25.09 -11.11 5.42
N ASP A 141 24.39 -12.19 5.07
CA ASP A 141 24.46 -12.85 3.76
C ASP A 141 23.10 -13.50 3.47
N GLY A 142 22.38 -13.01 2.46
CA GLY A 142 21.01 -13.43 2.23
C GLY A 142 20.49 -13.02 0.86
N TYR A 143 19.21 -13.27 0.62
CA TYR A 143 18.52 -12.83 -0.57
C TYR A 143 17.60 -11.67 -0.27
N LEU A 144 17.77 -10.59 -1.02
CA LEU A 144 16.80 -9.52 -1.13
C LEU A 144 15.83 -9.85 -2.27
N TRP A 145 14.55 -9.83 -1.96
CA TRP A 145 13.47 -9.67 -2.92
C TRP A 145 13.13 -8.18 -3.04
N ILE A 146 12.83 -7.75 -4.27
CA ILE A 146 12.39 -6.40 -4.59
C ILE A 146 11.19 -6.54 -5.54
N ASN A 147 9.99 -6.13 -5.11
CA ASN A 147 8.83 -6.00 -5.98
C ASN A 147 9.04 -4.92 -7.05
N HIS A 148 8.38 -5.05 -8.19
CA HIS A 148 8.34 -4.07 -9.28
C HIS A 148 6.89 -3.92 -9.72
N GLU A 149 6.31 -2.80 -9.37
CA GLU A 149 4.85 -2.69 -9.32
C GLU A 149 4.26 -2.35 -10.69
N TYR A 150 4.60 -1.19 -11.24
CA TYR A 150 4.04 -0.69 -12.49
C TYR A 150 5.09 0.00 -13.37
N VAL A 151 4.65 0.57 -14.49
CA VAL A 151 5.45 1.41 -15.37
C VAL A 151 4.73 2.72 -15.64
N GLY A 152 5.47 3.82 -15.68
CA GLY A 152 4.95 5.18 -15.84
C GLY A 152 6.01 6.13 -16.36
N TYR A 153 5.62 7.31 -16.84
CA TYR A 153 6.59 8.32 -17.25
C TYR A 153 7.50 8.68 -16.05
N PRO A 154 8.83 8.81 -16.23
CA PRO A 154 9.56 9.03 -17.48
C PRO A 154 10.01 7.80 -18.28
N ILE A 155 9.59 6.56 -17.95
CA ILE A 155 10.05 5.36 -18.71
C ILE A 155 9.82 5.51 -20.22
N SER A 156 8.64 5.97 -20.60
CA SER A 156 8.25 6.31 -21.96
C SER A 156 7.04 7.24 -21.94
N ARG A 157 6.90 8.07 -22.98
CA ARG A 157 5.70 8.89 -23.24
C ARG A 157 4.51 8.08 -23.79
N LEU A 158 4.72 6.80 -24.02
CA LEU A 158 3.68 5.83 -24.39
C LEU A 158 3.19 5.01 -23.19
N ALA A 159 3.75 5.25 -21.99
CA ALA A 159 3.25 4.70 -20.74
C ALA A 159 1.85 5.26 -20.42
N PRO A 160 1.07 4.62 -19.53
CA PRO A 160 -0.22 5.15 -19.12
C PRO A 160 -0.07 6.51 -18.45
N GLU A 161 -1.16 7.29 -18.47
CA GLU A 161 -1.33 8.54 -17.69
C GLU A 161 -0.31 9.67 -17.95
N VAL A 162 0.53 9.54 -18.97
CA VAL A 162 1.49 10.58 -19.38
C VAL A 162 0.76 11.93 -19.53
N PRO A 163 1.21 12.98 -18.83
CA PRO A 163 0.54 14.28 -18.90
C PRO A 163 0.55 14.88 -20.30
N ALA A 164 -0.54 15.55 -20.67
CA ALA A 164 -0.77 16.03 -22.02
C ALA A 164 0.24 17.11 -22.50
N ASP A 165 0.96 17.76 -21.59
CA ASP A 165 1.98 18.75 -21.91
C ASP A 165 3.42 18.18 -21.95
N ILE A 166 3.58 16.86 -21.80
CA ILE A 166 4.82 16.14 -22.05
C ILE A 166 4.87 15.72 -23.52
N ASP A 167 5.61 16.47 -24.32
CA ASP A 167 5.83 16.19 -25.74
C ASP A 167 7.25 15.65 -26.04
N ALA A 168 7.63 15.60 -27.31
CA ALA A 168 8.92 15.08 -27.76
C ALA A 168 10.13 15.96 -27.39
N SER A 169 9.92 17.15 -26.83
CA SER A 169 10.99 17.99 -26.31
C SER A 169 11.52 17.52 -24.96
N PHE A 170 10.75 16.70 -24.22
CA PHE A 170 11.18 16.11 -22.96
C PHE A 170 11.78 14.71 -23.16
N PRO A 171 12.89 14.40 -22.48
CA PRO A 171 13.58 13.14 -22.66
C PRO A 171 12.85 11.99 -21.95
N GLU A 172 12.91 10.79 -22.54
CA GLU A 172 12.45 9.52 -21.95
C GLU A 172 13.63 8.81 -21.26
N SER A 173 13.41 8.15 -20.13
CA SER A 173 14.46 7.40 -19.42
C SER A 173 14.68 6.01 -20.01
N GLY A 174 13.65 5.36 -20.56
CA GLY A 174 13.72 4.01 -21.16
C GLY A 174 14.88 3.84 -22.16
N PRO A 175 14.93 4.65 -23.23
CA PRO A 175 16.03 4.58 -24.21
C PRO A 175 17.42 4.92 -23.65
N GLN A 176 17.51 5.58 -22.50
CA GLN A 176 18.78 5.92 -21.86
C GLN A 176 19.28 4.84 -20.90
N VAL A 177 18.37 4.12 -20.24
CA VAL A 177 18.69 3.07 -19.26
C VAL A 177 18.78 1.69 -19.92
N ILE A 178 17.91 1.40 -20.90
CA ILE A 178 17.79 0.09 -21.53
C ILE A 178 18.20 0.15 -23.00
N PRO A 179 19.23 -0.61 -23.42
CA PRO A 179 19.60 -0.74 -24.82
C PRO A 179 18.44 -1.29 -25.68
N ASP A 180 18.21 -0.64 -26.82
CA ASP A 180 17.16 -0.97 -27.78
C ASP A 180 15.74 -0.96 -27.19
N PHE A 181 15.46 -0.02 -26.28
CA PHE A 181 14.12 0.16 -25.72
C PHE A 181 13.09 0.48 -26.83
N PRO A 182 11.96 -0.24 -26.94
CA PRO A 182 10.95 0.04 -27.96
C PRO A 182 10.32 1.43 -27.80
N THR A 183 10.15 2.17 -28.90
CA THR A 183 9.61 3.55 -28.88
C THR A 183 8.30 3.70 -29.65
N VAL A 184 7.66 2.59 -30.01
CA VAL A 184 6.40 2.55 -30.75
C VAL A 184 5.44 1.62 -30.03
N MET A 185 4.18 2.05 -29.91
CA MET A 185 3.14 1.25 -29.28
C MET A 185 2.91 -0.05 -30.07
N GLY A 186 2.92 -1.17 -29.35
CA GLY A 186 2.75 -2.50 -29.93
C GLY A 186 3.36 -3.57 -29.02
N ARG A 187 3.32 -4.83 -29.45
CA ARG A 187 3.77 -5.98 -28.66
C ARG A 187 5.17 -5.82 -28.07
N ALA A 188 6.11 -5.24 -28.82
CA ALA A 188 7.47 -5.05 -28.34
C ALA A 188 7.51 -4.15 -27.08
N LEU A 189 6.84 -2.99 -27.12
CA LEU A 189 6.76 -2.07 -26.00
C LEU A 189 5.94 -2.66 -24.84
N LEU A 190 4.78 -3.24 -25.13
CA LEU A 190 3.93 -3.88 -24.13
C LEU A 190 4.65 -5.03 -23.42
N GLY A 191 5.44 -5.81 -24.16
CA GLY A 191 6.28 -6.87 -23.61
C GLY A 191 7.41 -6.34 -22.75
N GLU A 192 8.02 -5.21 -23.14
CA GLU A 192 9.04 -4.54 -22.32
C GLU A 192 8.45 -3.96 -21.03
N PHE A 193 7.23 -3.41 -21.07
CA PHE A 193 6.50 -2.97 -19.88
C PHE A 193 6.22 -4.11 -18.92
N LEU A 194 5.67 -5.23 -19.40
CA LEU A 194 5.42 -6.41 -18.56
C LEU A 194 6.72 -7.04 -18.01
N TYR A 195 7.84 -6.96 -18.72
CA TYR A 195 9.14 -7.40 -18.20
C TYR A 195 9.63 -6.53 -17.03
N ASN A 196 9.29 -5.24 -17.04
CA ASN A 196 9.69 -4.33 -15.96
C ASN A 196 8.92 -4.54 -14.66
N MET A 197 7.79 -5.24 -14.69
CA MET A 197 6.98 -5.59 -13.50
C MET A 197 7.34 -6.97 -12.94
N GLY A 198 6.88 -7.29 -11.74
CA GLY A 198 7.17 -8.56 -11.07
C GLY A 198 8.05 -8.40 -9.84
N GLY A 199 9.17 -9.13 -9.83
CA GLY A 199 10.14 -9.14 -8.75
C GLY A 199 11.58 -9.39 -9.22
N SER A 200 12.54 -8.91 -8.43
CA SER A 200 13.96 -9.20 -8.57
C SER A 200 14.47 -9.93 -7.32
N ILE A 201 15.20 -11.02 -7.51
CA ILE A 201 15.90 -11.74 -6.44
C ILE A 201 17.39 -11.46 -6.59
N LEU A 202 17.99 -10.85 -5.58
CA LEU A 202 19.41 -10.47 -5.55
C LEU A 202 20.06 -10.98 -4.27
N ARG A 203 21.20 -11.66 -4.38
CA ARG A 203 22.00 -12.00 -3.20
C ARG A 203 22.69 -10.74 -2.67
N LEU A 204 22.47 -10.41 -1.41
CA LEU A 204 23.18 -9.35 -0.71
C LEU A 204 24.15 -9.92 0.31
N LYS A 205 25.28 -9.24 0.46
CA LYS A 205 26.25 -9.53 1.52
C LYS A 205 26.79 -8.25 2.14
N GLN A 206 26.81 -8.21 3.47
CA GLN A 206 27.40 -7.11 4.22
C GLN A 206 28.92 -7.11 4.05
N GLN A 207 29.48 -5.96 3.69
CA GLN A 207 30.90 -5.72 3.56
C GLN A 207 31.51 -5.31 4.90
N ASN A 208 32.85 -5.25 4.99
CA ASN A 208 33.55 -4.79 6.21
C ASN A 208 33.20 -3.35 6.60
N SER A 209 32.68 -2.54 5.68
CA SER A 209 32.18 -1.19 5.95
C SER A 209 30.83 -1.16 6.68
N GLY A 210 30.16 -2.31 6.84
CA GLY A 210 28.79 -2.40 7.33
C GLY A 210 27.72 -2.26 6.24
N ARG A 211 28.10 -1.87 5.01
CA ARG A 211 27.16 -1.72 3.88
C ARG A 211 26.86 -3.05 3.20
N TYR A 212 25.61 -3.24 2.77
CA TYR A 212 25.23 -4.36 1.92
C TYR A 212 25.59 -4.09 0.46
N GLN A 213 26.04 -5.13 -0.23
CA GLN A 213 26.34 -5.08 -1.65
C GLN A 213 25.78 -6.31 -2.36
N VAL A 214 25.23 -6.10 -3.56
CA VAL A 214 24.80 -7.19 -4.42
C VAL A 214 25.99 -8.05 -4.84
N GLN A 215 25.85 -9.36 -4.68
CA GLN A 215 26.86 -10.35 -5.06
C GLN A 215 26.49 -10.98 -6.40
N THR A 216 27.50 -11.33 -7.19
CA THR A 216 27.29 -12.25 -8.33
C THR A 216 26.89 -13.61 -7.80
N ASP A 217 25.71 -14.08 -8.16
CA ASP A 217 25.21 -15.41 -7.81
C ASP A 217 24.37 -15.95 -8.96
N SER A 218 24.47 -17.25 -9.24
CA SER A 218 23.69 -17.89 -10.30
C SER A 218 22.19 -17.96 -9.98
N ARG A 219 21.82 -17.68 -8.73
CA ARG A 219 20.42 -17.67 -8.27
C ARG A 219 19.78 -16.29 -8.35
N ASN A 220 20.55 -15.23 -8.64
CA ASN A 220 19.98 -13.92 -8.97
C ASN A 220 19.11 -14.08 -10.23
N ARG A 221 17.84 -13.68 -10.15
CA ARG A 221 16.87 -13.90 -11.23
C ARG A 221 15.69 -12.95 -11.17
N ARG A 222 14.96 -12.82 -12.28
CA ARG A 222 13.67 -12.14 -12.37
C ARG A 222 12.51 -13.15 -12.29
N LEU A 223 11.41 -12.71 -11.68
CA LEU A 223 10.08 -13.29 -11.85
C LEU A 223 9.19 -12.15 -12.34
N HIS A 224 8.76 -12.16 -13.58
CA HIS A 224 8.09 -11.02 -14.22
C HIS A 224 6.73 -11.40 -14.81
N ALA A 225 5.97 -10.42 -15.32
CA ALA A 225 4.60 -10.65 -15.80
C ALA A 225 4.53 -11.56 -17.06
N LEU A 226 5.68 -11.84 -17.68
CA LEU A 226 5.82 -12.78 -18.81
C LEU A 226 6.48 -14.12 -18.44
N SER A 227 6.79 -14.38 -17.17
CA SER A 227 7.41 -15.65 -16.77
C SER A 227 6.44 -16.80 -17.05
N GLY A 228 6.90 -17.78 -17.83
CA GLY A 228 6.08 -18.89 -18.31
C GLY A 228 5.34 -18.63 -19.61
N LEU A 229 5.54 -17.50 -20.32
CA LEU A 229 4.82 -17.20 -21.57
C LEU A 229 4.90 -18.34 -22.60
N GLY A 230 5.98 -19.13 -22.60
CA GLY A 230 6.16 -20.25 -23.51
C GLY A 230 5.08 -21.34 -23.40
N ILE A 231 4.34 -21.44 -22.29
CA ILE A 231 3.23 -22.40 -22.16
C ILE A 231 2.04 -22.05 -23.06
N ASN A 232 1.97 -20.84 -23.60
CA ASN A 232 0.95 -20.48 -24.59
C ASN A 232 0.96 -21.46 -25.77
N ALA A 233 2.10 -22.10 -26.11
CA ALA A 233 2.19 -23.11 -27.17
C ALA A 233 1.18 -24.27 -27.03
N ASP A 234 0.73 -24.57 -25.80
CA ASP A 234 -0.22 -25.64 -25.50
C ASP A 234 -1.70 -25.21 -25.68
N ARG A 235 -1.95 -23.93 -25.98
CA ARG A 235 -3.29 -23.39 -26.15
C ARG A 235 -3.91 -23.79 -27.48
N ARG A 236 -5.24 -23.67 -27.55
CA ARG A 236 -6.04 -24.00 -28.73
C ARG A 236 -6.61 -22.78 -29.46
N ASP A 237 -6.49 -21.60 -28.87
CA ASP A 237 -6.95 -20.32 -29.41
C ASP A 237 -5.82 -19.55 -30.12
N GLU A 238 -6.08 -18.31 -30.56
CA GLU A 238 -5.10 -17.50 -31.31
C GLU A 238 -3.79 -17.23 -30.54
N TYR A 239 -3.86 -17.22 -29.20
CA TYR A 239 -2.71 -16.94 -28.34
C TYR A 239 -1.66 -18.04 -28.34
N LYS A 240 -1.93 -19.21 -28.95
CA LYS A 240 -0.92 -20.27 -29.10
C LYS A 240 0.36 -19.84 -29.82
N THR A 241 0.27 -18.75 -30.59
CA THR A 241 1.37 -18.15 -31.33
C THR A 241 2.08 -17.03 -30.56
N VAL A 242 1.51 -16.58 -29.45
CA VAL A 242 2.06 -15.52 -28.58
C VAL A 242 2.91 -16.17 -27.49
N THR A 243 3.99 -16.82 -27.91
CA THR A 243 4.94 -17.51 -27.01
C THR A 243 6.23 -16.73 -26.83
N GLN A 244 6.52 -15.82 -27.76
CA GLN A 244 7.68 -14.95 -27.78
C GLN A 244 7.32 -13.67 -28.53
N TRP A 245 8.09 -12.61 -28.29
CA TRP A 245 7.90 -11.33 -28.99
C TRP A 245 9.20 -10.72 -29.53
N GLY A 246 10.36 -11.33 -29.27
CA GLY A 246 11.65 -10.80 -29.69
C GLY A 246 12.82 -11.77 -29.53
N SER A 247 14.04 -11.26 -29.70
CA SER A 247 15.27 -12.08 -29.78
C SER A 247 16.06 -12.18 -28.47
N LYS A 248 15.84 -11.26 -27.51
CA LYS A 248 16.48 -11.32 -26.20
C LYS A 248 15.94 -12.51 -25.40
N SER A 249 16.69 -13.04 -24.45
CA SER A 249 16.36 -14.22 -23.67
C SER A 249 14.97 -14.14 -23.03
N TYR A 250 14.67 -13.00 -22.39
CA TYR A 250 13.40 -12.77 -21.71
C TYR A 250 12.24 -12.62 -22.71
N GLN A 251 12.53 -12.35 -23.99
CA GLN A 251 11.54 -12.18 -25.05
C GLN A 251 11.16 -13.48 -25.76
N LYS A 252 11.90 -14.58 -25.54
CA LYS A 252 11.71 -15.88 -26.22
C LYS A 252 10.64 -16.77 -25.58
N GLY A 253 10.06 -16.31 -24.46
CA GLY A 253 9.20 -17.12 -23.61
C GLY A 253 9.98 -18.26 -22.93
N ASP A 254 9.63 -18.54 -21.69
CA ASP A 254 10.23 -19.62 -20.92
C ASP A 254 9.15 -20.58 -20.40
N GLN A 255 9.57 -21.59 -19.66
CA GLN A 255 8.70 -22.55 -18.97
C GLN A 255 8.61 -22.27 -17.46
N ASN A 256 9.02 -21.08 -17.02
CA ASN A 256 8.98 -20.61 -15.63
C ASN A 256 7.59 -20.08 -15.24
N TYR A 257 6.55 -20.81 -15.63
CA TYR A 257 5.17 -20.52 -15.25
C TYR A 257 4.96 -20.66 -13.75
N LEU A 258 3.97 -19.97 -13.19
CA LEU A 258 3.53 -20.13 -11.81
C LEU A 258 2.42 -21.18 -11.73
N ILE A 259 2.12 -21.64 -10.51
CA ILE A 259 0.99 -22.54 -10.25
C ILE A 259 0.06 -21.98 -9.18
N GLY A 260 -1.23 -22.23 -9.32
CA GLY A 260 -2.22 -21.93 -8.29
C GLY A 260 -2.28 -23.03 -7.23
N THR A 261 -2.71 -22.67 -6.03
CA THR A 261 -3.08 -23.61 -4.96
C THR A 261 -4.42 -23.20 -4.34
N GLY A 262 -5.12 -24.11 -3.67
CA GLY A 262 -6.43 -23.85 -3.06
C GLY A 262 -7.62 -23.87 -4.04
N PRO A 263 -8.82 -23.46 -3.59
CA PRO A 263 -10.07 -23.78 -4.27
C PRO A 263 -10.21 -23.21 -5.69
N ALA A 264 -9.80 -21.96 -5.96
CA ALA A 264 -9.94 -21.40 -7.31
C ALA A 264 -9.02 -22.10 -8.32
N ALA A 265 -7.84 -22.54 -7.88
CA ALA A 265 -6.93 -23.31 -8.71
C ALA A 265 -7.52 -24.65 -9.17
N THR A 266 -8.32 -25.31 -8.31
CA THR A 266 -8.94 -26.60 -8.61
C THR A 266 -10.32 -26.50 -9.24
N GLU A 267 -11.07 -25.42 -8.98
CA GLU A 267 -12.49 -25.29 -9.36
C GLU A 267 -12.75 -24.28 -10.49
N VAL A 268 -11.85 -23.31 -10.69
CA VAL A 268 -12.00 -22.20 -11.66
C VAL A 268 -10.94 -22.26 -12.74
N PHE A 269 -9.66 -22.39 -12.41
CA PHE A 269 -8.58 -22.32 -13.41
C PHE A 269 -8.64 -23.44 -14.47
N THR A 270 -9.29 -24.56 -14.16
CA THR A 270 -9.56 -25.64 -15.12
C THR A 270 -10.61 -25.27 -16.16
N LYS A 271 -11.38 -24.20 -15.93
CA LYS A 271 -12.42 -23.66 -16.81
C LYS A 271 -11.97 -22.39 -17.54
N SER A 272 -10.79 -21.86 -17.21
CA SER A 272 -10.23 -20.66 -17.83
C SER A 272 -10.18 -20.78 -19.35
N SER A 273 -10.45 -19.67 -20.04
CA SER A 273 -10.50 -19.64 -21.51
C SER A 273 -9.17 -20.00 -22.17
N ASP A 274 -8.06 -19.91 -21.44
CA ASP A 274 -6.74 -20.29 -21.95
C ASP A 274 -6.54 -21.80 -22.10
N GLY A 275 -7.35 -22.64 -21.44
CA GLY A 275 -7.17 -24.09 -21.44
C GLY A 275 -5.84 -24.57 -20.84
N LEU A 276 -5.10 -23.72 -20.12
CA LEU A 276 -3.81 -24.04 -19.50
C LEU A 276 -3.95 -24.70 -18.13
N GLY A 277 -5.18 -24.73 -17.60
CA GLY A 277 -5.48 -25.25 -16.28
C GLY A 277 -4.74 -24.46 -15.21
N ASN A 278 -4.08 -25.18 -14.30
CA ASN A 278 -3.38 -24.58 -13.16
C ASN A 278 -2.00 -23.96 -13.50
N ARG A 279 -1.61 -23.87 -14.77
CA ARG A 279 -0.37 -23.19 -15.19
C ARG A 279 -0.68 -21.74 -15.49
N ILE A 280 0.12 -20.83 -14.93
CA ILE A 280 -0.14 -19.40 -14.88
C ILE A 280 1.05 -18.63 -15.45
N ILE A 281 0.80 -17.66 -16.32
CA ILE A 281 1.84 -16.80 -16.90
C ILE A 281 2.05 -15.60 -15.98
N GLY A 282 3.22 -15.52 -15.38
CA GLY A 282 3.72 -14.34 -14.69
C GLY A 282 2.96 -13.86 -13.46
N THR A 283 3.49 -12.76 -12.96
CA THR A 283 2.94 -11.91 -11.89
C THR A 283 3.35 -10.46 -12.17
N GLY A 284 2.49 -9.51 -11.84
CA GLY A 284 2.69 -8.08 -12.07
C GLY A 284 1.79 -7.29 -11.13
N TYR A 285 2.00 -5.97 -11.05
CA TYR A 285 1.36 -5.12 -10.04
C TYR A 285 1.69 -5.59 -8.64
N ASN A 286 2.95 -5.98 -8.48
CA ASN A 286 3.50 -6.45 -7.24
C ASN A 286 3.75 -5.22 -6.36
N CYS A 287 2.83 -4.94 -5.45
CA CYS A 287 2.85 -3.78 -4.56
C CYS A 287 3.66 -4.13 -3.31
N SER A 288 3.04 -4.25 -2.14
CA SER A 288 3.68 -4.65 -0.91
C SER A 288 3.79 -6.20 -0.75
N GLY A 289 3.98 -6.69 0.48
CA GLY A 289 4.19 -8.11 0.73
C GLY A 289 4.46 -8.50 2.18
N GLY A 290 5.04 -9.69 2.35
CA GLY A 290 5.42 -10.21 3.67
C GLY A 290 6.50 -11.29 3.56
N THR A 291 7.36 -11.42 4.58
CA THR A 291 8.41 -12.44 4.62
C THR A 291 8.03 -13.53 5.62
N THR A 292 7.95 -14.78 5.16
CA THR A 292 7.56 -15.90 6.01
C THR A 292 8.69 -16.34 6.94
N PRO A 293 8.38 -16.85 8.16
CA PRO A 293 9.38 -17.38 9.08
C PRO A 293 10.12 -18.60 8.52
N TRP A 294 9.56 -19.28 7.51
CA TRP A 294 10.19 -20.40 6.82
C TRP A 294 11.04 -19.99 5.61
N GLY A 295 11.28 -18.69 5.41
CA GLY A 295 12.22 -18.19 4.42
C GLY A 295 11.69 -18.20 2.99
N THR A 296 10.43 -17.84 2.82
CA THR A 296 9.81 -17.47 1.53
C THR A 296 9.29 -16.04 1.60
N ILE A 297 9.05 -15.46 0.43
CA ILE A 297 8.44 -14.14 0.27
C ILE A 297 7.01 -14.31 -0.22
N LEU A 298 6.09 -13.52 0.32
CA LEU A 298 4.76 -13.30 -0.22
C LEU A 298 4.73 -11.92 -0.87
N SER A 299 4.52 -11.87 -2.18
CA SER A 299 4.38 -10.66 -2.98
C SER A 299 2.93 -10.48 -3.37
N ALA A 300 2.39 -9.28 -3.22
CA ALA A 300 0.98 -9.01 -3.35
C ALA A 300 0.64 -8.42 -4.74
N GLU A 301 -0.30 -9.04 -5.46
CA GLU A 301 -0.84 -8.45 -6.70
C GLU A 301 -1.99 -7.50 -6.37
N GLU A 302 -1.81 -6.21 -6.67
CA GLU A 302 -2.64 -5.12 -6.19
C GLU A 302 -3.46 -4.52 -7.34
N ASN A 303 -3.01 -3.46 -8.02
CA ASN A 303 -3.69 -2.81 -9.14
C ASN A 303 -3.67 -3.58 -10.49
N PHE A 304 -3.98 -4.89 -10.47
CA PHE A 304 -3.90 -5.78 -11.65
C PHE A 304 -4.95 -5.51 -12.75
N GLN A 305 -5.94 -4.65 -12.52
CA GLN A 305 -7.07 -4.42 -13.43
C GLN A 305 -6.65 -3.75 -14.75
N GLY A 306 -7.19 -4.26 -15.85
CA GLY A 306 -7.02 -3.72 -17.20
C GLY A 306 -8.08 -2.67 -17.52
N SER A 307 -7.66 -1.46 -17.90
CA SER A 307 -8.54 -0.39 -18.41
C SER A 307 -7.83 0.48 -19.45
N SER A 308 -8.47 1.54 -19.95
CA SER A 308 -7.78 2.54 -20.79
C SER A 308 -6.68 3.29 -20.02
N VAL A 309 -6.82 3.37 -18.70
CA VAL A 309 -5.86 4.00 -17.79
C VAL A 309 -4.81 2.98 -17.34
N PHE A 310 -5.23 1.76 -17.00
CA PHE A 310 -4.36 0.66 -16.58
C PHE A 310 -4.20 -0.36 -17.70
N PHE A 311 -3.70 0.04 -18.87
CA PHE A 311 -3.64 -0.88 -20.01
C PHE A 311 -2.59 -1.99 -19.85
N VAL A 312 -1.73 -1.92 -18.84
CA VAL A 312 -0.79 -2.99 -18.51
C VAL A 312 -1.46 -4.10 -17.67
N GLY A 313 -2.79 -4.10 -17.52
CA GLY A 313 -3.55 -5.04 -16.68
C GLY A 313 -4.43 -6.06 -17.39
N VAL A 314 -5.17 -6.81 -16.57
CA VAL A 314 -6.08 -7.90 -16.96
C VAL A 314 -7.52 -7.65 -16.49
N THR A 315 -8.49 -8.33 -17.08
CA THR A 315 -9.89 -8.08 -16.74
C THR A 315 -10.23 -8.47 -15.30
N GLU A 316 -10.64 -7.50 -14.48
CA GLU A 316 -10.98 -7.74 -13.07
C GLU A 316 -12.29 -8.51 -12.90
N GLY A 317 -13.32 -8.09 -13.63
CA GLY A 317 -14.69 -8.61 -13.48
C GLY A 317 -14.84 -10.06 -13.93
N VAL A 318 -15.43 -10.86 -13.03
CA VAL A 318 -15.69 -12.30 -13.23
C VAL A 318 -17.18 -12.62 -13.36
N LYS A 319 -17.47 -13.81 -13.91
CA LYS A 319 -18.80 -14.42 -14.02
C LYS A 319 -19.13 -15.20 -12.72
N PRO A 320 -20.39 -15.69 -12.55
CA PRO A 320 -20.77 -16.49 -11.38
C PRO A 320 -19.98 -17.79 -11.17
N ASP A 321 -19.28 -18.28 -12.19
CA ASP A 321 -18.40 -19.45 -12.12
C ASP A 321 -16.93 -19.10 -11.77
N GLY A 322 -16.62 -17.81 -11.60
CA GLY A 322 -15.30 -17.29 -11.26
C GLY A 322 -14.40 -16.96 -12.47
N THR A 323 -14.81 -17.28 -13.70
CA THR A 323 -14.00 -16.98 -14.91
C THR A 323 -14.18 -15.53 -15.34
N GLN A 324 -13.17 -14.93 -15.99
CA GLN A 324 -13.28 -13.55 -16.48
C GLN A 324 -14.47 -13.35 -17.43
N THR A 325 -14.97 -12.12 -17.46
CA THR A 325 -16.07 -11.70 -18.35
C THR A 325 -15.66 -11.62 -19.82
N GLY A 326 -14.39 -11.34 -20.10
CA GLY A 326 -13.78 -11.24 -21.43
C GLY A 326 -12.38 -10.64 -21.30
N TYR A 327 -11.76 -10.28 -22.43
CA TYR A 327 -10.53 -9.47 -22.43
C TYR A 327 -10.88 -7.99 -22.53
N THR A 328 -10.16 -7.13 -21.80
CA THR A 328 -10.24 -5.68 -21.98
C THR A 328 -9.43 -5.29 -23.22
N SER A 329 -10.09 -4.74 -24.24
CA SER A 329 -9.43 -4.36 -25.49
C SER A 329 -8.31 -3.35 -25.26
N GLY A 330 -7.17 -3.54 -25.94
CA GLY A 330 -6.03 -2.63 -25.89
C GLY A 330 -5.15 -2.80 -24.66
N THR A 331 -5.41 -3.78 -23.79
CA THR A 331 -4.56 -4.07 -22.64
C THR A 331 -3.59 -5.21 -22.91
N THR A 332 -2.53 -5.31 -22.11
CA THR A 332 -1.57 -6.43 -22.13
C THR A 332 -2.24 -7.77 -21.91
N GLY A 333 -3.30 -7.82 -21.09
CA GLY A 333 -4.12 -9.02 -20.95
C GLY A 333 -4.68 -9.52 -22.28
N SER A 334 -5.19 -8.60 -23.11
CA SER A 334 -5.66 -8.91 -24.47
C SER A 334 -4.53 -9.14 -25.48
N GLU A 335 -3.34 -8.55 -25.31
CA GLU A 335 -2.21 -8.74 -26.23
C GLU A 335 -1.52 -10.11 -26.03
N PHE A 336 -1.36 -10.52 -24.76
CA PHE A 336 -0.61 -11.72 -24.38
C PHE A 336 -1.50 -12.91 -23.96
N GLY A 337 -2.82 -12.73 -23.99
CA GLY A 337 -3.79 -13.78 -23.65
C GLY A 337 -3.81 -14.13 -22.16
N LEU A 338 -3.55 -13.14 -21.30
CA LEU A 338 -3.52 -13.30 -19.86
C LEU A 338 -4.95 -13.26 -19.31
N VAL A 339 -5.40 -14.35 -18.68
CA VAL A 339 -6.77 -14.46 -18.15
C VAL A 339 -6.87 -13.88 -16.74
N GLY A 340 -7.80 -12.95 -16.55
CA GLY A 340 -7.89 -12.08 -15.39
C GLY A 340 -8.13 -12.77 -14.07
N GLU A 341 -8.86 -13.90 -14.04
CA GLU A 341 -9.07 -14.68 -12.81
C GLU A 341 -7.77 -15.25 -12.22
N LYS A 342 -6.66 -15.28 -12.98
CA LYS A 342 -5.35 -15.78 -12.52
C LYS A 342 -4.45 -14.69 -11.90
N TYR A 343 -4.95 -13.46 -11.72
CA TYR A 343 -4.21 -12.34 -11.11
C TYR A 343 -5.00 -11.70 -9.97
N GLY A 344 -4.32 -10.94 -9.10
CA GLY A 344 -4.90 -10.40 -7.87
C GLY A 344 -4.78 -11.35 -6.69
N TRP A 345 -3.71 -12.14 -6.66
CA TRP A 345 -3.47 -13.14 -5.62
C TRP A 345 -2.17 -12.84 -4.87
N MET A 346 -2.07 -13.32 -3.63
CA MET A 346 -0.80 -13.40 -2.93
C MET A 346 0.11 -14.46 -3.57
N VAL A 347 1.33 -14.07 -3.94
CA VAL A 347 2.31 -14.89 -4.66
C VAL A 347 3.46 -15.29 -3.75
N GLU A 348 3.61 -16.59 -3.46
CA GLU A 348 4.75 -17.11 -2.72
C GLU A 348 5.94 -17.42 -3.62
N VAL A 349 7.12 -16.92 -3.23
CA VAL A 349 8.40 -17.10 -3.91
C VAL A 349 9.45 -17.61 -2.93
N ASP A 350 10.19 -18.66 -3.30
CA ASP A 350 11.38 -19.09 -2.56
C ASP A 350 12.62 -18.42 -3.15
N PRO A 351 13.15 -17.34 -2.55
CA PRO A 351 14.28 -16.64 -3.15
C PRO A 351 15.54 -17.51 -3.19
N ALA A 352 15.72 -18.40 -2.21
CA ALA A 352 16.90 -19.24 -2.07
C ALA A 352 16.92 -20.47 -2.99
N ASN A 353 15.75 -20.95 -3.44
CA ASN A 353 15.62 -22.15 -4.27
C ASN A 353 14.94 -21.86 -5.63
N PRO A 354 15.71 -21.70 -6.73
CA PRO A 354 15.14 -21.44 -8.05
C PRO A 354 14.37 -22.62 -8.66
N ASN A 355 14.48 -23.82 -8.10
CA ASN A 355 13.78 -25.01 -8.61
C ASN A 355 12.34 -25.12 -8.07
N VAL A 356 11.99 -24.34 -7.05
CA VAL A 356 10.62 -24.28 -6.54
C VAL A 356 9.83 -23.29 -7.37
N ARG A 357 8.75 -23.78 -7.97
CA ARG A 357 7.84 -22.96 -8.75
C ARG A 357 7.07 -22.03 -7.81
N SER A 358 7.04 -20.74 -8.13
CA SER A 358 6.25 -19.76 -7.37
C SER A 358 4.76 -20.08 -7.43
N ARG A 359 4.04 -19.70 -6.37
CA ARG A 359 2.67 -20.17 -6.11
C ARG A 359 1.72 -19.00 -5.93
N LYS A 360 0.54 -19.04 -6.55
CA LYS A 360 -0.57 -18.14 -6.23
C LYS A 360 -1.51 -18.83 -5.24
N HIS A 361 -1.68 -18.30 -4.03
CA HIS A 361 -2.46 -18.93 -2.97
C HIS A 361 -3.92 -18.49 -2.99
N THR A 362 -4.78 -19.26 -3.66
CA THR A 362 -6.15 -18.82 -3.92
C THR A 362 -7.07 -18.86 -2.71
N ALA A 363 -6.71 -19.59 -1.64
CA ALA A 363 -7.50 -19.58 -0.40
C ALA A 363 -7.41 -18.25 0.37
N LEU A 364 -6.44 -17.39 0.03
CA LEU A 364 -6.29 -16.05 0.59
C LEU A 364 -7.22 -15.01 -0.08
N GLY A 365 -7.93 -15.39 -1.15
CA GLY A 365 -8.88 -14.54 -1.87
C GLY A 365 -8.23 -13.70 -2.97
N ARG A 366 -9.06 -13.27 -3.94
CA ARG A 366 -8.66 -12.41 -5.05
C ARG A 366 -9.21 -11.01 -4.89
N PHE A 367 -8.32 -10.03 -4.76
CA PHE A 367 -8.61 -8.60 -4.60
C PHE A 367 -7.31 -7.80 -4.80
N ARG A 368 -7.29 -6.48 -4.56
CA ARG A 368 -6.08 -5.66 -4.72
C ARG A 368 -5.25 -5.79 -3.45
N HIS A 369 -4.47 -6.86 -3.35
CA HIS A 369 -3.72 -7.14 -2.12
C HIS A 369 -2.63 -6.09 -1.96
N GLU A 370 -2.60 -5.43 -0.80
CA GLU A 370 -1.46 -4.60 -0.43
C GLU A 370 -0.34 -5.49 0.14
N ASN A 371 -0.57 -6.06 1.32
CA ASN A 371 0.44 -6.86 2.02
C ASN A 371 -0.18 -8.06 2.76
N ILE A 372 0.66 -8.77 3.50
CA ILE A 372 0.21 -9.84 4.39
C ILE A 372 1.05 -9.92 5.66
N ALA A 373 0.38 -9.85 6.81
CA ALA A 373 0.97 -10.09 8.12
C ALA A 373 0.30 -11.29 8.80
N PHE A 374 1.05 -12.13 9.50
CA PHE A 374 0.50 -13.36 10.07
C PHE A 374 1.05 -13.71 11.46
N ARG A 375 0.24 -14.46 12.22
CA ARG A 375 0.60 -15.16 13.45
C ARG A 375 0.88 -16.62 13.12
N SER A 376 2.09 -17.09 13.40
CA SER A 376 2.60 -18.41 13.03
C SER A 376 3.05 -19.21 14.26
N ASP A 377 2.25 -19.23 15.32
CA ASP A 377 2.62 -19.87 16.59
C ASP A 377 2.55 -21.40 16.51
N THR A 378 3.57 -22.09 17.04
CA THR A 378 3.64 -23.55 17.12
C THR A 378 2.38 -24.16 17.76
N GLY A 379 1.81 -25.17 17.11
CA GLY A 379 0.62 -25.89 17.57
C GLY A 379 -0.70 -25.15 17.34
N LYS A 380 -0.67 -23.96 16.73
CA LYS A 380 -1.86 -23.16 16.40
C LYS A 380 -2.10 -23.14 14.89
N PRO A 381 -3.34 -22.89 14.44
CA PRO A 381 -3.58 -22.50 13.05
C PRO A 381 -2.75 -21.27 12.68
N LEU A 382 -2.31 -21.20 11.42
CA LEU A 382 -1.76 -19.98 10.85
C LEU A 382 -2.91 -18.98 10.67
N VAL A 383 -2.71 -17.76 11.16
CA VAL A 383 -3.68 -16.67 10.98
C VAL A 383 -2.99 -15.57 10.19
N ALA A 384 -3.56 -15.16 9.06
CA ALA A 384 -3.04 -14.07 8.24
C ALA A 384 -4.05 -12.93 8.13
N TYR A 385 -3.57 -11.70 8.01
CA TYR A 385 -4.33 -10.46 7.85
C TYR A 385 -3.85 -9.77 6.59
N MET A 386 -4.78 -9.23 5.80
CA MET A 386 -4.51 -8.62 4.49
C MET A 386 -5.42 -7.40 4.28
N GLY A 387 -4.97 -6.46 3.46
CA GLY A 387 -5.72 -5.29 2.99
C GLY A 387 -6.14 -5.47 1.54
N ASP A 388 -7.31 -4.92 1.19
CA ASP A 388 -7.73 -4.71 -0.20
C ASP A 388 -7.69 -3.21 -0.49
N ASP A 389 -6.60 -2.74 -1.09
CA ASP A 389 -6.40 -1.33 -1.37
C ASP A 389 -7.31 -0.87 -2.53
N ARG A 390 -8.50 -0.47 -2.13
CA ARG A 390 -9.42 0.28 -2.96
C ARG A 390 -10.32 1.12 -2.08
N ARG A 391 -10.91 2.16 -2.65
CA ARG A 391 -11.90 2.98 -1.96
C ARG A 391 -13.14 2.11 -1.69
N GLY A 392 -13.45 1.87 -0.42
CA GLY A 392 -14.49 0.92 -0.02
C GLY A 392 -14.05 -0.55 -0.03
N GLY A 393 -12.74 -0.82 -0.11
CA GLY A 393 -12.14 -2.14 0.05
C GLY A 393 -12.30 -2.70 1.46
N HIS A 394 -11.61 -3.78 1.79
CA HIS A 394 -11.85 -4.48 3.04
C HIS A 394 -10.58 -4.92 3.76
N THR A 395 -10.72 -5.08 5.07
CA THR A 395 -9.73 -5.74 5.92
C THR A 395 -10.08 -7.22 6.05
N TRP A 396 -9.10 -8.08 5.80
CA TRP A 396 -9.28 -9.52 5.70
C TRP A 396 -8.57 -10.26 6.82
N LYS A 397 -9.06 -11.47 7.08
CA LYS A 397 -8.41 -12.47 7.92
C LYS A 397 -8.52 -13.84 7.28
N TYR A 398 -7.44 -14.59 7.25
CA TYR A 398 -7.42 -15.99 6.87
C TYR A 398 -7.01 -16.84 8.07
N VAL A 399 -7.66 -17.99 8.25
CA VAL A 399 -7.29 -19.00 9.25
C VAL A 399 -7.10 -20.34 8.55
N SER A 400 -5.91 -20.91 8.64
CA SER A 400 -5.62 -22.23 8.06
C SER A 400 -6.41 -23.34 8.76
N ARG A 401 -6.73 -24.41 8.03
CA ARG A 401 -7.32 -25.64 8.61
C ARG A 401 -6.32 -26.34 9.51
N ASP A 402 -5.09 -26.48 9.00
CA ASP A 402 -4.02 -27.23 9.67
C ASP A 402 -3.20 -26.31 10.56
N ARG A 403 -2.38 -26.90 11.42
CA ARG A 403 -1.60 -26.19 12.44
C ARG A 403 -0.15 -26.02 12.00
N VAL A 404 0.46 -24.92 12.42
CA VAL A 404 1.90 -24.70 12.34
C VAL A 404 2.59 -25.72 13.25
N SER A 405 3.44 -26.56 12.67
CA SER A 405 4.21 -27.56 13.44
C SER A 405 5.50 -26.95 13.98
N ASN A 406 6.28 -26.33 13.10
CA ASN A 406 7.45 -25.52 13.40
C ASN A 406 7.38 -24.29 12.50
N PRO A 407 7.41 -23.05 13.03
CA PRO A 407 7.28 -21.83 12.23
C PRO A 407 8.31 -21.73 11.10
N ASN A 408 9.50 -22.30 11.28
CA ASN A 408 10.59 -22.20 10.30
C ASN A 408 10.55 -23.32 9.24
N ASN A 409 9.56 -24.22 9.27
CA ASN A 409 9.47 -25.32 8.31
C ASN A 409 8.86 -24.85 6.97
N LYS A 410 9.59 -25.03 5.88
CA LYS A 410 9.13 -24.71 4.51
C LYS A 410 7.84 -25.45 4.10
N ASP A 411 7.54 -26.59 4.72
CA ASP A 411 6.26 -27.28 4.50
C ASP A 411 5.04 -26.46 4.94
N ASN A 412 5.23 -25.37 5.69
CA ASN A 412 4.15 -24.47 6.09
C ASN A 412 3.52 -23.71 4.90
N SER A 413 4.17 -23.65 3.74
CA SER A 413 3.57 -23.14 2.48
C SER A 413 2.17 -23.75 2.23
N LYS A 414 1.99 -25.05 2.54
CA LYS A 414 0.71 -25.76 2.37
C LYS A 414 -0.42 -25.22 3.26
N LEU A 415 -0.11 -24.48 4.32
CA LEU A 415 -1.10 -23.93 5.24
C LEU A 415 -1.93 -22.81 4.59
N PHE A 416 -1.45 -22.23 3.49
CA PHE A 416 -2.21 -21.26 2.69
C PHE A 416 -3.17 -21.93 1.68
N GLU A 417 -3.17 -23.26 1.57
CA GLU A 417 -3.95 -23.95 0.54
C GLU A 417 -5.35 -24.34 1.03
N THR A 418 -5.56 -24.47 2.34
CA THR A 418 -6.86 -24.85 2.91
C THR A 418 -7.12 -24.16 4.23
N GLY A 419 -8.19 -23.37 4.28
CA GLY A 419 -8.59 -22.58 5.43
C GLY A 419 -9.88 -21.84 5.15
N THR A 420 -10.18 -20.84 5.98
CA THR A 420 -11.34 -19.95 5.79
C THR A 420 -10.85 -18.52 5.71
N LEU A 421 -11.31 -17.82 4.66
CA LEU A 421 -11.16 -16.37 4.50
C LEU A 421 -12.37 -15.68 5.15
N TYR A 422 -12.10 -14.60 5.87
CA TYR A 422 -13.05 -13.78 6.59
C TYR A 422 -12.88 -12.32 6.21
N VAL A 423 -13.98 -11.59 6.14
CA VAL A 423 -13.99 -10.13 6.03
C VAL A 423 -14.31 -9.49 7.39
N ALA A 424 -13.67 -8.37 7.71
CA ALA A 424 -13.97 -7.58 8.89
C ALA A 424 -15.30 -6.84 8.75
N LYS A 425 -16.09 -6.85 9.83
CA LYS A 425 -17.15 -5.87 10.05
C LYS A 425 -16.87 -5.10 11.33
N PHE A 426 -16.69 -3.79 11.18
CA PHE A 426 -16.48 -2.84 12.28
C PHE A 426 -17.82 -2.30 12.76
N ASN A 427 -18.02 -2.32 14.08
CA ASN A 427 -19.15 -1.67 14.74
C ASN A 427 -18.68 -0.34 15.36
N GLU A 428 -19.54 0.67 15.34
CA GLU A 428 -19.27 2.03 15.83
C GLU A 428 -18.84 2.09 17.31
N ASN A 429 -19.19 1.07 18.10
CA ASN A 429 -18.86 0.97 19.51
C ASN A 429 -17.45 0.41 19.79
N GLY A 430 -16.58 0.31 18.78
CA GLY A 430 -15.21 -0.22 18.91
C GLY A 430 -15.13 -1.75 18.98
N THR A 431 -16.22 -2.46 18.69
CA THR A 431 -16.22 -3.93 18.53
C THR A 431 -16.26 -4.29 17.05
N GLY A 432 -15.94 -5.53 16.71
CA GLY A 432 -16.11 -6.04 15.36
C GLY A 432 -16.24 -7.55 15.31
N GLU A 433 -16.62 -8.04 14.14
CA GLU A 433 -16.82 -9.45 13.84
C GLU A 433 -16.15 -9.86 12.53
N TRP A 434 -15.67 -11.10 12.48
CA TRP A 434 -15.12 -11.73 11.28
C TRP A 434 -16.20 -12.57 10.60
N ILE A 435 -16.60 -12.18 9.39
CA ILE A 435 -17.65 -12.87 8.62
C ILE A 435 -17.00 -13.82 7.62
N PRO A 436 -17.26 -15.15 7.68
CA PRO A 436 -16.62 -16.11 6.78
C PRO A 436 -17.15 -15.96 5.34
N LEU A 437 -16.27 -16.09 4.34
CA LEU A 437 -16.66 -16.22 2.94
C LEU A 437 -16.81 -17.70 2.56
N GLN A 438 -17.97 -18.27 2.86
CA GLN A 438 -18.32 -19.65 2.53
C GLN A 438 -19.65 -19.69 1.78
N LEU A 439 -19.89 -20.73 0.97
CA LEU A 439 -21.14 -20.89 0.22
C LEU A 439 -22.41 -20.72 1.08
N GLY A 440 -22.39 -21.20 2.32
CA GLY A 440 -23.50 -21.10 3.25
C GLY A 440 -23.65 -19.74 3.97
N THR A 441 -22.70 -18.82 3.83
CA THR A 441 -22.73 -17.52 4.51
C THR A 441 -23.91 -16.70 4.03
N LYS A 442 -24.69 -16.17 4.99
CA LYS A 442 -25.87 -15.35 4.71
C LYS A 442 -25.47 -13.99 4.13
N THR A 443 -26.22 -13.53 3.14
CA THR A 443 -26.02 -12.21 2.54
C THR A 443 -26.92 -11.17 3.21
N ASN A 444 -26.30 -10.07 3.62
CA ASN A 444 -26.95 -8.88 4.13
C ASN A 444 -26.07 -7.66 3.86
N PRO A 445 -26.07 -7.13 2.62
CA PRO A 445 -25.22 -6.01 2.27
C PRO A 445 -25.50 -4.76 3.11
N ASN A 446 -24.45 -3.96 3.31
CA ASN A 446 -24.55 -2.65 3.96
C ASN A 446 -25.47 -1.71 3.18
N VAL A 447 -26.22 -0.87 3.91
CA VAL A 447 -27.12 0.12 3.30
C VAL A 447 -26.33 1.41 3.01
N PRO A 448 -26.28 1.88 1.75
CA PRO A 448 -25.60 3.12 1.38
C PRO A 448 -25.94 4.32 2.28
N SER A 449 -27.23 4.55 2.56
CA SER A 449 -27.67 5.65 3.44
C SER A 449 -27.23 5.52 4.89
N GLN A 450 -26.98 4.30 5.39
CA GLN A 450 -26.49 4.07 6.74
C GLN A 450 -24.99 4.28 6.83
N ILE A 451 -24.21 3.70 5.91
CA ILE A 451 -22.75 3.85 5.94
C ILE A 451 -22.32 5.31 5.66
N ALA A 452 -23.13 6.07 4.92
CA ALA A 452 -22.87 7.48 4.62
C ALA A 452 -23.53 8.46 5.63
N SER A 453 -24.12 7.95 6.72
CA SER A 453 -24.94 8.75 7.62
C SER A 453 -24.20 9.91 8.29
N VAL A 454 -22.92 9.77 8.63
CA VAL A 454 -22.12 10.84 9.22
C VAL A 454 -21.94 11.97 8.21
N GLU A 455 -21.50 11.66 6.99
CA GLU A 455 -21.32 12.67 5.94
C GLU A 455 -22.65 13.37 5.61
N ILE A 456 -23.74 12.62 5.43
CA ILE A 456 -25.08 13.19 5.16
C ILE A 456 -25.52 14.11 6.30
N SER A 457 -25.30 13.73 7.56
CA SER A 457 -25.68 14.56 8.70
C SER A 457 -24.92 15.89 8.76
N ARG A 458 -23.70 15.94 8.22
CA ARG A 458 -22.81 17.10 8.29
C ARG A 458 -22.86 17.97 7.04
N LEU A 459 -23.00 17.37 5.87
CA LEU A 459 -22.93 18.03 4.56
C LEU A 459 -24.26 17.99 3.79
N GLY A 460 -25.27 17.27 4.29
CA GLY A 460 -26.59 17.11 3.65
C GLY A 460 -26.61 16.09 2.52
N VAL A 461 -25.46 15.67 2.00
CA VAL A 461 -25.30 14.71 0.90
C VAL A 461 -24.09 13.82 1.15
N ALA A 462 -24.09 12.64 0.54
CA ALA A 462 -22.94 11.74 0.52
C ALA A 462 -22.18 11.87 -0.81
N GLN A 463 -20.87 12.03 -0.75
CA GLN A 463 -20.02 11.86 -1.94
C GLN A 463 -20.26 10.48 -2.55
N ARG A 464 -20.33 10.41 -3.89
CA ARG A 464 -20.60 9.17 -4.64
C ARG A 464 -21.87 8.43 -4.17
N ASN A 465 -22.85 9.14 -3.59
CA ASN A 465 -24.12 8.56 -3.13
C ASN A 465 -23.95 7.34 -2.18
N GLY A 466 -22.90 7.30 -1.36
CA GLY A 466 -22.65 6.17 -0.45
C GLY A 466 -22.42 4.83 -1.16
N ARG A 467 -21.89 4.85 -2.39
CA ARG A 467 -21.79 3.70 -3.30
C ARG A 467 -21.20 2.43 -2.67
N VAL A 468 -21.96 1.34 -2.73
CA VAL A 468 -21.57 -0.04 -2.41
C VAL A 468 -21.67 -0.91 -3.66
N PRO A 469 -20.55 -1.35 -4.26
CA PRO A 469 -20.58 -2.28 -5.39
C PRO A 469 -21.05 -3.68 -4.95
N LEU A 470 -22.02 -4.23 -5.69
CA LEU A 470 -22.55 -5.58 -5.52
C LEU A 470 -22.31 -6.40 -6.80
N PRO A 471 -22.29 -7.74 -6.72
CA PRO A 471 -22.09 -8.57 -7.90
C PRO A 471 -23.26 -8.46 -8.87
N ARG A 472 -22.96 -8.22 -10.14
CA ARG A 472 -23.97 -8.16 -11.20
C ARG A 472 -24.50 -9.55 -11.51
N ARG A 473 -25.82 -9.77 -11.39
CA ARG A 473 -26.51 -11.04 -11.60
C ARG A 473 -27.82 -10.84 -12.35
N GLN A 474 -28.00 -11.56 -13.44
CA GLN A 474 -29.23 -11.56 -14.22
C GLN A 474 -30.44 -11.90 -13.33
N GLY A 475 -31.48 -11.08 -13.41
CA GLY A 475 -32.71 -11.24 -12.62
C GLY A 475 -32.65 -10.65 -11.21
N ILE A 476 -31.51 -10.17 -10.75
CA ILE A 476 -31.38 -9.43 -9.48
C ILE A 476 -31.41 -7.93 -9.78
N ALA A 477 -32.24 -7.18 -9.06
CA ALA A 477 -32.37 -5.72 -9.22
C ALA A 477 -32.54 -5.28 -10.70
N ALA A 478 -33.41 -5.97 -11.45
CA ALA A 478 -33.70 -5.74 -12.87
C ALA A 478 -32.52 -5.87 -13.85
N GLN A 479 -31.41 -6.48 -13.44
CA GLN A 479 -30.24 -6.66 -14.31
C GLN A 479 -30.49 -7.73 -15.38
N THR A 480 -29.98 -7.49 -16.58
CA THR A 480 -30.19 -8.34 -17.77
C THR A 480 -29.02 -9.28 -18.09
N SER A 481 -27.90 -9.15 -17.38
CA SER A 481 -26.69 -9.96 -17.58
C SER A 481 -26.01 -10.26 -16.24
N SER A 482 -25.11 -11.25 -16.25
CA SER A 482 -24.29 -11.62 -15.09
C SER A 482 -22.82 -11.33 -15.37
N GLY A 483 -22.10 -10.87 -14.35
CA GLY A 483 -20.66 -10.66 -14.37
C GLY A 483 -20.23 -9.21 -14.18
N GLY A 484 -19.14 -9.02 -13.43
CA GLY A 484 -18.70 -7.71 -12.94
C GLY A 484 -19.61 -7.14 -11.85
N SER A 485 -19.59 -5.82 -11.66
CA SER A 485 -20.26 -5.13 -10.56
C SER A 485 -21.52 -4.35 -10.97
N PHE A 486 -22.38 -4.10 -9.99
CA PHE A 486 -23.57 -3.27 -10.00
C PHE A 486 -23.51 -2.30 -8.82
N ASN A 487 -23.77 -1.02 -9.02
CA ASN A 487 -23.67 -0.01 -7.95
C ASN A 487 -24.99 0.10 -7.18
N CYS A 488 -24.97 -0.28 -5.90
CA CYS A 488 -26.01 0.05 -4.95
C CYS A 488 -25.67 1.40 -4.29
N GLU A 489 -26.58 2.35 -4.37
CA GLU A 489 -26.38 3.75 -3.94
C GLU A 489 -27.61 4.22 -3.16
N THR A 490 -27.50 5.36 -2.46
CA THR A 490 -28.63 5.97 -1.73
C THR A 490 -29.85 6.23 -2.62
N THR A 491 -29.64 6.38 -3.93
CA THR A 491 -30.68 6.66 -4.93
C THR A 491 -31.47 5.42 -5.36
N ASN A 492 -30.95 4.20 -5.17
CA ASN A 492 -31.57 2.96 -5.64
C ASN A 492 -31.67 1.84 -4.59
N GLU A 493 -31.12 2.03 -3.39
CA GLU A 493 -30.98 1.01 -2.34
C GLU A 493 -32.29 0.30 -1.98
N THR A 494 -33.42 1.01 -1.97
CA THR A 494 -34.74 0.46 -1.64
C THR A 494 -35.22 -0.58 -2.66
N THR A 495 -34.84 -0.42 -3.92
CA THR A 495 -35.18 -1.34 -5.02
C THR A 495 -34.11 -2.43 -5.22
N ALA A 496 -32.84 -2.10 -4.98
CA ALA A 496 -31.72 -3.01 -5.21
C ALA A 496 -31.57 -4.04 -4.08
N LEU A 497 -31.52 -3.60 -2.82
CA LEU A 497 -31.17 -4.45 -1.68
C LEU A 497 -32.08 -5.67 -1.45
N PRO A 498 -33.41 -5.62 -1.69
CA PRO A 498 -34.26 -6.80 -1.54
C PRO A 498 -33.80 -8.00 -2.39
N GLY A 499 -33.19 -7.75 -3.55
CA GLY A 499 -32.64 -8.80 -4.41
C GLY A 499 -31.39 -9.49 -3.84
N TYR A 500 -30.71 -8.87 -2.88
CA TYR A 500 -29.45 -9.34 -2.32
C TYR A 500 -29.54 -9.86 -0.89
N ARG A 501 -30.62 -9.58 -0.16
CA ARG A 501 -30.79 -9.95 1.26
C ARG A 501 -31.41 -11.33 1.44
N ASN A 502 -31.19 -11.91 2.63
CA ASN A 502 -31.78 -13.17 3.07
C ASN A 502 -31.47 -14.37 2.15
N LYS A 503 -30.34 -14.29 1.45
CA LYS A 503 -29.79 -15.33 0.59
C LYS A 503 -28.52 -15.88 1.24
N THR A 504 -27.82 -16.73 0.50
CA THR A 504 -26.49 -17.24 0.81
C THR A 504 -25.54 -16.94 -0.35
N LEU A 505 -24.23 -17.00 -0.15
CA LEU A 505 -23.28 -16.85 -1.25
C LEU A 505 -23.48 -17.90 -2.36
N ALA A 506 -24.00 -19.09 -2.04
CA ALA A 506 -24.36 -20.10 -3.03
C ALA A 506 -25.47 -19.67 -4.01
N ASP A 507 -26.26 -18.64 -3.67
CA ASP A 507 -27.24 -18.07 -4.59
C ASP A 507 -26.60 -17.18 -5.68
N PHE A 508 -25.32 -16.81 -5.51
CA PHE A 508 -24.58 -15.89 -6.38
C PHE A 508 -23.37 -16.52 -7.07
N TYR A 509 -22.86 -17.63 -6.53
CA TYR A 509 -21.61 -18.27 -6.95
C TYR A 509 -21.77 -19.78 -7.02
N GLN A 510 -21.13 -20.39 -8.02
CA GLN A 510 -21.25 -21.84 -8.27
C GLN A 510 -20.34 -22.71 -7.39
N SER A 511 -19.31 -22.13 -6.78
CA SER A 511 -18.26 -22.87 -6.06
C SER A 511 -17.51 -21.98 -5.07
N GLN A 512 -16.70 -22.59 -4.20
CA GLN A 512 -15.86 -21.84 -3.26
C GLN A 512 -14.77 -21.05 -4.01
N GLY A 513 -14.18 -21.64 -5.05
CA GLY A 513 -13.24 -20.97 -5.93
C GLY A 513 -13.84 -19.73 -6.61
N ALA A 514 -15.10 -19.79 -7.03
CA ALA A 514 -15.80 -18.64 -7.61
C ALA A 514 -16.03 -17.51 -6.61
N ILE A 515 -16.34 -17.83 -5.34
CA ILE A 515 -16.40 -16.83 -4.25
C ILE A 515 -15.04 -16.15 -4.09
N LEU A 516 -13.96 -16.93 -4.06
CA LEU A 516 -12.61 -16.42 -3.84
C LEU A 516 -12.10 -15.58 -5.03
N CYS A 517 -12.49 -15.91 -6.27
CA CYS A 517 -12.20 -15.07 -7.44
C CYS A 517 -12.92 -13.70 -7.42
N ASP A 518 -14.08 -13.62 -6.75
CA ASP A 518 -14.92 -12.42 -6.65
C ASP A 518 -15.00 -11.92 -5.18
N ALA A 519 -13.91 -12.12 -4.41
CA ALA A 519 -13.92 -12.00 -2.95
C ALA A 519 -14.40 -10.61 -2.50
N PHE A 520 -13.94 -9.53 -3.15
CA PHE A 520 -14.40 -8.16 -2.88
C PHE A 520 -15.93 -8.02 -2.96
N LEU A 521 -16.56 -8.47 -4.04
CA LEU A 521 -18.02 -8.36 -4.20
C LEU A 521 -18.76 -9.35 -3.28
N ALA A 522 -18.18 -10.51 -2.98
CA ALA A 522 -18.70 -11.44 -1.99
C ALA A 522 -18.66 -10.86 -0.56
N ALA A 523 -17.63 -10.11 -0.19
CA ALA A 523 -17.55 -9.40 1.08
C ALA A 523 -18.63 -8.32 1.22
N ASN A 524 -18.84 -7.53 0.17
CA ASN A 524 -19.95 -6.58 0.13
C ASN A 524 -21.32 -7.26 0.28
N LEU A 525 -21.51 -8.46 -0.29
CA LEU A 525 -22.76 -9.23 -0.12
C LEU A 525 -23.02 -9.64 1.33
N VAL A 526 -21.99 -10.06 2.06
CA VAL A 526 -22.14 -10.56 3.44
C VAL A 526 -22.12 -9.45 4.49
N GLY A 527 -21.90 -8.20 4.06
CA GLY A 527 -21.94 -7.03 4.92
C GLY A 527 -20.59 -6.69 5.57
N GLY A 528 -19.46 -7.08 4.95
CA GLY A 528 -18.14 -6.60 5.34
C GLY A 528 -18.07 -5.08 5.26
N THR A 529 -17.37 -4.42 6.19
CA THR A 529 -17.31 -2.96 6.24
C THR A 529 -16.46 -2.41 5.08
N PRO A 530 -17.02 -1.54 4.21
CA PRO A 530 -16.24 -0.82 3.22
C PRO A 530 -15.26 0.13 3.92
N SER A 531 -13.99 0.05 3.58
CA SER A 531 -12.89 0.67 4.32
C SER A 531 -12.17 1.75 3.54
N ALA A 532 -11.44 2.60 4.27
CA ALA A 532 -10.72 3.77 3.74
C ALA A 532 -9.35 3.36 3.15
N ARG A 533 -9.37 2.54 2.10
CA ARG A 533 -8.16 2.04 1.42
C ARG A 533 -7.17 1.39 2.39
N PRO A 534 -7.48 0.16 2.89
CA PRO A 534 -6.53 -0.58 3.71
C PRO A 534 -5.30 -0.93 2.88
N GLU A 535 -4.19 -0.27 3.18
CA GLU A 535 -2.85 -0.59 2.69
C GLU A 535 -2.19 -1.57 3.67
N ASP A 536 -0.97 -1.32 4.13
CA ASP A 536 -0.20 -2.30 4.90
C ASP A 536 -0.83 -2.62 6.27
N LEU A 537 -0.60 -3.87 6.68
CA LEU A 537 -0.89 -4.36 8.01
C LEU A 537 0.36 -4.94 8.65
N GLU A 538 0.46 -4.79 9.97
CA GLU A 538 1.54 -5.37 10.75
C GLU A 538 1.03 -6.00 12.04
N VAL A 539 1.59 -7.16 12.41
CA VAL A 539 1.26 -7.83 13.67
C VAL A 539 2.34 -7.52 14.69
N ASN A 540 1.97 -6.83 15.76
CA ASN A 540 2.91 -6.58 16.86
C ASN A 540 3.42 -7.92 17.40
N PRO A 541 4.74 -8.21 17.34
CA PRO A 541 5.24 -9.55 17.61
C PRO A 541 5.07 -9.96 19.08
N ARG A 542 4.85 -9.00 19.99
CA ARG A 542 4.61 -9.21 21.43
C ARG A 542 3.13 -9.23 21.78
N THR A 543 2.40 -8.15 21.50
CA THR A 543 0.99 -8.03 21.92
C THR A 543 0.04 -8.77 20.99
N LYS A 544 0.52 -9.14 19.79
CA LYS A 544 -0.24 -9.74 18.69
C LYS A 544 -1.34 -8.83 18.12
N GLU A 545 -1.49 -7.60 18.59
CA GLU A 545 -2.39 -6.61 18.00
C GLU A 545 -2.01 -6.37 16.53
N VAL A 546 -3.01 -6.21 15.67
CA VAL A 546 -2.83 -5.96 14.24
C VAL A 546 -2.97 -4.46 14.02
N PHE A 547 -1.97 -3.84 13.40
CA PHE A 547 -1.97 -2.44 13.00
C PHE A 547 -2.28 -2.36 11.50
N ILE A 548 -3.02 -1.33 11.09
CA ILE A 548 -3.51 -1.18 9.72
C ILE A 548 -3.34 0.27 9.30
N ALA A 549 -2.70 0.49 8.17
CA ALA A 549 -2.68 1.75 7.46
C ALA A 549 -3.97 1.87 6.62
N TYR A 550 -4.74 2.92 6.87
CA TYR A 550 -5.83 3.32 5.98
C TYR A 550 -5.40 4.64 5.34
N THR A 551 -5.08 4.63 4.05
CA THR A 551 -4.31 5.72 3.45
C THR A 551 -5.14 6.98 3.18
N ASP A 552 -6.39 6.81 2.73
CA ASP A 552 -7.24 7.94 2.35
C ASP A 552 -8.72 7.56 2.49
N GLY A 553 -9.46 8.42 3.18
CA GLY A 553 -10.87 8.24 3.44
C GLY A 553 -11.78 8.70 2.30
N ALA A 554 -11.26 9.39 1.28
CA ALA A 554 -12.13 9.92 0.25
C ALA A 554 -12.86 8.79 -0.55
N PRO A 555 -14.15 8.95 -0.86
CA PRO A 555 -14.86 8.05 -1.77
C PRO A 555 -14.44 8.19 -3.24
N GLY A 556 -14.61 7.13 -4.05
CA GLY A 556 -14.22 7.16 -5.46
C GLY A 556 -15.00 6.24 -6.39
N GLY A 557 -14.39 5.94 -7.53
CA GLY A 557 -14.96 5.07 -8.58
C GLY A 557 -15.05 3.61 -8.18
N ASP A 558 -14.27 3.17 -7.20
CA ASP A 558 -14.28 1.79 -6.71
C ASP A 558 -15.26 1.58 -5.56
N GLY A 559 -15.65 2.63 -4.82
CA GLY A 559 -16.55 2.50 -3.68
C GLY A 559 -16.48 3.67 -2.68
N TYR A 560 -17.12 3.48 -1.53
CA TYR A 560 -17.30 4.46 -0.48
C TYR A 560 -16.94 3.85 0.89
N PRO A 561 -15.97 4.42 1.64
CA PRO A 561 -15.67 3.96 3.01
C PRO A 561 -16.79 4.28 4.00
N ASP A 562 -17.03 3.43 5.00
CA ASP A 562 -18.08 3.68 6.01
C ASP A 562 -17.76 4.92 6.86
N SER A 563 -18.50 6.02 6.63
CA SER A 563 -18.30 7.32 7.29
C SER A 563 -18.52 7.31 8.80
N ARG A 564 -19.12 6.24 9.33
CA ARG A 564 -19.28 6.02 10.77
C ARG A 564 -18.00 5.53 11.45
N ILE A 565 -17.06 5.01 10.65
CA ILE A 565 -15.77 4.45 11.10
C ILE A 565 -14.60 5.33 10.63
N PHE A 566 -14.71 5.88 9.42
CA PHE A 566 -13.65 6.63 8.76
C PHE A 566 -14.04 8.10 8.53
N VAL A 567 -13.05 8.99 8.53
CA VAL A 567 -13.24 10.38 8.08
C VAL A 567 -13.19 10.38 6.56
N VAL A 568 -14.32 10.60 5.89
CA VAL A 568 -14.43 10.49 4.42
C VAL A 568 -14.42 11.84 3.69
N ALA A 569 -14.60 12.91 4.45
CA ALA A 569 -14.66 14.29 3.98
C ALA A 569 -14.16 15.23 5.08
N LYS A 570 -13.79 16.45 4.72
CA LYS A 570 -13.72 17.55 5.68
C LYS A 570 -15.12 18.13 5.91
N TYR A 571 -15.66 18.00 7.11
CA TYR A 571 -17.11 18.18 7.36
C TYR A 571 -17.57 19.62 7.59
N SER A 572 -16.65 20.59 7.65
CA SER A 572 -16.97 22.01 7.79
C SER A 572 -15.89 22.90 7.18
N GLY A 573 -16.23 24.17 6.95
CA GLY A 573 -15.27 25.19 6.50
C GLY A 573 -14.35 25.72 7.60
N GLY A 574 -14.31 25.09 8.78
CA GLY A 574 -13.38 25.46 9.85
C GLY A 574 -11.95 25.14 9.44
N ASN A 575 -11.01 26.06 9.73
CA ASN A 575 -9.63 25.93 9.27
C ASN A 575 -8.94 24.67 9.78
N ASN A 576 -9.23 24.29 11.03
CA ASN A 576 -8.62 23.17 11.73
C ASN A 576 -9.51 21.92 11.78
N ASP A 577 -10.59 21.85 10.98
CA ASP A 577 -11.44 20.65 10.96
C ASP A 577 -10.66 19.43 10.42
N THR A 578 -11.07 18.24 10.85
CA THR A 578 -10.38 16.98 10.51
C THR A 578 -10.51 16.70 9.01
N GLN A 579 -9.40 16.29 8.38
CA GLN A 579 -9.31 15.99 6.96
C GLN A 579 -9.38 14.47 6.75
N GLN A 580 -9.79 14.04 5.55
CA GLN A 580 -9.92 12.63 5.18
C GLN A 580 -8.57 11.94 4.89
N SER A 581 -7.45 12.45 5.41
CA SER A 581 -6.08 12.09 5.04
C SER A 581 -5.59 10.75 5.61
N GLY A 582 -6.49 9.79 5.82
CA GLY A 582 -6.16 8.46 6.33
C GLY A 582 -5.91 8.39 7.83
N GLY A 583 -5.24 7.32 8.27
CA GLY A 583 -4.84 7.09 9.66
C GLY A 583 -4.41 5.66 9.94
N ILE A 584 -3.84 5.44 11.12
CA ILE A 584 -3.44 4.11 11.60
C ILE A 584 -4.47 3.62 12.61
N TYR A 585 -4.93 2.41 12.42
CA TYR A 585 -5.91 1.75 13.28
C TYR A 585 -5.31 0.47 13.85
N LYS A 586 -5.92 -0.07 14.90
CA LYS A 586 -5.56 -1.39 15.41
C LYS A 586 -6.76 -2.30 15.66
N ILE A 587 -6.55 -3.59 15.41
CA ILE A 587 -7.44 -4.70 15.76
C ILE A 587 -6.83 -5.48 16.92
N ILE A 588 -7.65 -5.75 17.92
CA ILE A 588 -7.33 -6.53 19.11
C ILE A 588 -8.25 -7.75 19.10
N GLU A 589 -7.72 -8.90 18.70
CA GLU A 589 -8.47 -10.16 18.72
C GLU A 589 -8.93 -10.50 20.14
N ASN A 590 -10.21 -10.85 20.31
CA ASN A 590 -10.70 -11.32 21.62
C ASN A 590 -10.14 -12.72 21.94
N SER A 591 -9.80 -13.50 20.91
CA SER A 591 -9.11 -14.78 21.05
C SER A 591 -7.59 -14.59 21.10
N ALA A 592 -6.93 -15.21 22.08
CA ALA A 592 -5.47 -15.15 22.23
C ALA A 592 -4.72 -15.69 20.99
N ASP A 593 -5.18 -16.80 20.40
CA ASP A 593 -4.55 -17.39 19.20
C ASP A 593 -5.06 -16.80 17.89
N GLY A 594 -5.88 -15.75 17.95
CA GLY A 594 -6.39 -15.05 16.77
C GLY A 594 -7.36 -15.88 15.93
N THR A 595 -7.90 -17.01 16.39
CA THR A 595 -8.87 -17.80 15.60
C THR A 595 -10.34 -17.43 15.83
N GLY A 596 -10.61 -16.59 16.83
CA GLY A 596 -11.94 -16.13 17.20
C GLY A 596 -12.61 -15.28 16.12
N LEU A 597 -13.93 -15.15 16.24
CA LEU A 597 -14.77 -14.42 15.27
C LEU A 597 -15.10 -13.00 15.71
N THR A 598 -14.56 -12.53 16.82
CA THR A 598 -14.83 -11.19 17.33
C THR A 598 -13.54 -10.51 17.78
N PHE A 599 -13.53 -9.20 17.64
CA PHE A 599 -12.40 -8.37 17.99
C PHE A 599 -12.86 -7.02 18.54
N ARG A 600 -11.93 -6.27 19.09
CA ARG A 600 -12.07 -4.84 19.33
C ARG A 600 -11.21 -4.09 18.34
N TRP A 601 -11.58 -2.86 18.04
CA TRP A 601 -10.77 -2.00 17.20
C TRP A 601 -10.74 -0.59 17.78
N GLN A 602 -9.69 0.15 17.43
CA GLN A 602 -9.62 1.58 17.71
C GLN A 602 -8.71 2.26 16.68
N ARG A 603 -8.95 3.55 16.43
CA ARG A 603 -8.02 4.42 15.72
C ARG A 603 -6.84 4.75 16.64
N LEU A 604 -5.62 4.45 16.21
CA LEU A 604 -4.40 4.81 16.93
C LEU A 604 -4.08 6.29 16.71
N VAL A 605 -3.98 6.69 15.45
CA VAL A 605 -3.71 8.07 15.03
C VAL A 605 -4.53 8.40 13.78
N GLN A 606 -5.03 9.63 13.70
CA GLN A 606 -5.76 10.15 12.55
C GLN A 606 -4.81 11.00 11.70
N GLY A 607 -4.74 10.73 10.38
CA GLY A 607 -4.01 11.56 9.44
C GLY A 607 -4.64 12.96 9.30
N GLY A 608 -3.89 13.89 8.75
CA GLY A 608 -4.23 15.32 8.63
C GLY A 608 -3.18 16.19 9.29
N GLU A 609 -3.25 17.50 9.06
CA GLU A 609 -2.32 18.46 9.65
C GLU A 609 -2.32 18.40 11.17
N ALA A 610 -1.15 18.52 11.80
CA ALA A 610 -1.04 18.47 13.25
C ALA A 610 -1.73 19.66 13.96
N GLY A 611 -2.01 20.75 13.24
CA GLY A 611 -2.82 21.86 13.76
C GLY A 611 -4.34 21.63 13.67
N SER A 612 -4.78 20.56 13.00
CA SER A 612 -6.19 20.18 12.95
C SER A 612 -6.62 19.51 14.26
N ILE A 613 -7.93 19.45 14.52
CA ILE A 613 -8.50 18.94 15.78
C ILE A 613 -8.00 17.52 16.13
N ASN A 614 -7.78 16.66 15.13
CA ASN A 614 -7.36 15.27 15.34
C ASN A 614 -6.14 14.86 14.50
N GLY A 615 -5.50 15.76 13.75
CA GLY A 615 -4.44 15.36 12.81
C GLY A 615 -3.12 15.03 13.50
N ALA A 616 -2.48 13.97 13.04
CA ALA A 616 -1.19 13.50 13.55
C ALA A 616 0.01 14.09 12.78
N GLY A 617 -0.25 14.87 11.73
CA GLY A 617 0.78 15.54 10.95
C GLY A 617 1.33 14.71 9.79
N PHE A 618 0.61 13.71 9.32
CA PHE A 618 0.90 12.97 8.09
C PHE A 618 -0.38 12.82 7.25
N ALA A 619 -0.25 12.42 5.99
CA ALA A 619 -1.36 12.01 5.13
C ALA A 619 -0.93 10.77 4.35
N SER A 620 -1.91 9.97 3.93
CA SER A 620 -1.67 8.81 3.07
C SER A 620 -0.61 7.89 3.64
N VAL A 621 -0.80 7.44 4.88
CA VAL A 621 0.06 6.40 5.45
C VAL A 621 -0.16 5.12 4.67
N ASP A 622 0.94 4.51 4.26
CA ASP A 622 1.00 3.33 3.43
C ASP A 622 1.72 2.21 4.18
N ASN A 623 2.97 1.87 3.83
CA ASN A 623 3.61 0.70 4.41
C ASN A 623 3.90 0.83 5.90
N LEU A 624 3.85 -0.30 6.61
CA LEU A 624 4.12 -0.39 8.05
C LEU A 624 5.22 -1.41 8.33
N ALA A 625 6.01 -1.17 9.36
CA ALA A 625 6.97 -2.17 9.88
C ALA A 625 7.18 -2.01 11.38
N PHE A 626 7.48 -3.11 12.08
CA PHE A 626 7.99 -3.05 13.45
C PHE A 626 9.51 -3.17 13.48
N ASP A 627 10.17 -2.34 14.29
CA ASP A 627 11.58 -2.56 14.64
C ASP A 627 11.74 -3.55 15.81
N ASP A 628 12.99 -3.87 16.15
CA ASP A 628 13.36 -4.77 17.24
C ASP A 628 12.93 -4.29 18.64
N LYS A 629 12.64 -2.99 18.77
CA LYS A 629 12.15 -2.32 19.98
C LYS A 629 10.62 -2.18 19.99
N LEU A 630 9.95 -2.72 18.97
CA LEU A 630 8.50 -2.68 18.79
C LEU A 630 7.94 -1.29 18.54
N ASN A 631 8.75 -0.35 18.05
CA ASN A 631 8.21 0.89 17.50
C ASN A 631 7.60 0.61 16.13
N LEU A 632 6.49 1.30 15.84
CA LEU A 632 5.82 1.19 14.55
C LEU A 632 6.43 2.22 13.60
N TRP A 633 7.00 1.78 12.51
CA TRP A 633 7.46 2.60 11.41
C TRP A 633 6.36 2.67 10.35
N GLY A 634 6.25 3.83 9.70
CA GLY A 634 5.29 4.06 8.63
C GLY A 634 5.88 4.97 7.57
N VAL A 635 5.55 4.70 6.32
CA VAL A 635 5.84 5.58 5.18
C VAL A 635 4.56 6.23 4.68
N THR A 636 4.69 7.30 3.90
CA THR A 636 3.55 7.92 3.24
C THR A 636 3.63 7.71 1.72
N ASP A 637 2.48 7.46 1.10
CA ASP A 637 2.26 7.62 -0.33
C ASP A 637 1.12 8.62 -0.63
N MET A 638 1.46 9.91 -0.58
CA MET A 638 0.62 10.94 -1.15
C MET A 638 0.80 10.96 -2.66
N SER A 639 -0.32 10.97 -3.39
CA SER A 639 -0.31 11.07 -4.85
C SER A 639 0.66 12.14 -5.35
N THR A 640 1.49 11.76 -6.32
CA THR A 640 2.47 12.66 -6.93
C THR A 640 1.87 13.97 -7.41
N SER A 641 0.62 13.97 -7.88
CA SER A 641 -0.11 15.18 -8.32
C SER A 641 -0.36 16.20 -7.20
N THR A 642 -0.27 15.83 -5.93
CA THR A 642 -0.51 16.75 -4.83
C THR A 642 0.79 17.29 -4.22
N HIS A 643 1.91 16.56 -4.35
CA HIS A 643 3.19 16.89 -3.75
C HIS A 643 3.59 18.36 -3.89
N ASN A 644 3.95 18.96 -2.75
CA ASN A 644 4.38 20.36 -2.66
C ASN A 644 3.40 21.39 -3.26
N GLY A 645 2.12 21.01 -3.43
CA GLY A 645 1.08 21.87 -3.98
C GLY A 645 1.17 22.11 -5.48
N PHE A 646 1.77 21.22 -6.26
CA PHE A 646 1.76 21.34 -7.71
C PHE A 646 1.35 20.03 -8.35
N ASP A 647 0.54 20.10 -9.41
CA ASP A 647 0.11 18.97 -10.23
C ASP A 647 1.26 18.37 -11.06
N ILE A 648 1.01 17.33 -11.84
CA ILE A 648 1.94 16.63 -12.76
C ILE A 648 2.10 17.33 -14.14
N GLY A 649 2.99 16.82 -14.99
CA GLY A 649 3.31 17.38 -16.32
C GLY A 649 4.51 18.30 -16.39
N ALA A 650 4.71 18.99 -17.50
CA ALA A 650 5.84 19.92 -17.68
C ALA A 650 5.61 21.26 -16.96
N LYS A 651 4.39 21.78 -17.03
CA LYS A 651 4.01 23.09 -16.48
C LYS A 651 3.87 23.06 -14.97
N GLY A 652 3.32 21.98 -14.42
CA GLY A 652 3.04 21.82 -12.99
C GLY A 652 2.12 22.91 -12.46
N ALA A 653 0.83 22.80 -12.75
CA ALA A 653 -0.16 23.77 -12.27
C ALA A 653 -0.23 23.78 -10.75
N GLU A 654 -0.47 24.96 -10.17
CA GLU A 654 -0.68 25.09 -8.73
C GLU A 654 -1.98 24.42 -8.28
N ASN A 655 -1.89 23.51 -7.31
CA ASN A 655 -3.08 22.94 -6.68
C ASN A 655 -3.80 24.02 -5.85
N ARG A 656 -5.13 24.03 -5.87
CA ARG A 656 -5.89 24.88 -4.95
C ARG A 656 -5.82 24.28 -3.55
N ILE A 657 -5.26 25.04 -2.62
CA ILE A 657 -5.16 24.69 -1.19
C ILE A 657 -5.85 25.82 -0.43
N SER A 658 -6.97 25.51 0.24
CA SER A 658 -7.67 26.44 1.12
C SER A 658 -8.23 25.73 2.34
N HIS A 659 -7.86 26.18 3.54
CA HIS A 659 -8.40 25.64 4.79
C HIS A 659 -9.87 26.00 5.00
N ALA A 660 -10.47 26.84 4.17
CA ALA A 660 -11.90 27.16 4.23
C ALA A 660 -12.78 26.12 3.51
N ASP A 661 -12.19 25.22 2.71
CA ASP A 661 -12.95 24.22 1.95
C ASP A 661 -13.55 23.13 2.84
N ALA A 662 -14.66 22.54 2.38
CA ALA A 662 -15.32 21.39 2.97
C ALA A 662 -15.66 20.36 1.88
N GLY A 663 -16.03 19.15 2.27
CA GLY A 663 -16.22 18.01 1.36
C GLY A 663 -14.90 17.33 1.03
N ASN A 664 -14.75 16.93 -0.24
CA ASN A 664 -13.56 16.23 -0.70
C ASN A 664 -12.37 17.19 -0.79
N VAL A 665 -11.42 17.03 0.12
CA VAL A 665 -10.16 17.77 0.13
C VAL A 665 -8.95 16.85 -0.14
N ALA A 666 -9.10 15.83 -0.99
CA ALA A 666 -8.00 14.89 -1.27
C ALA A 666 -6.77 15.57 -1.89
N SER A 667 -6.96 16.62 -2.70
CA SER A 667 -5.86 17.41 -3.29
C SER A 667 -5.10 18.29 -2.28
N TYR A 668 -5.55 18.30 -1.02
CA TYR A 668 -5.02 19.15 0.05
C TYR A 668 -3.68 18.67 0.61
N THR A 669 -3.27 17.43 0.30
CA THR A 669 -2.06 16.79 0.84
C THR A 669 -0.74 17.46 0.42
N GLY A 670 -0.76 18.43 -0.51
CA GLY A 670 0.46 19.13 -0.95
C GLY A 670 1.22 19.94 0.12
N ILE A 671 0.58 20.22 1.25
CA ILE A 671 1.17 20.89 2.41
C ILE A 671 2.31 20.08 3.08
N PHE A 672 2.22 18.74 3.07
CA PHE A 672 3.15 17.85 3.77
C PHE A 672 4.51 17.74 3.08
N GLY A 673 4.61 18.18 1.81
CA GLY A 673 5.84 18.16 1.02
C GLY A 673 6.01 16.90 0.19
N ASN A 674 7.19 16.28 0.30
CA ASN A 674 7.47 14.97 -0.30
C ASN A 674 6.97 13.88 0.64
N ASN A 675 6.80 12.67 0.11
CA ASN A 675 6.60 11.47 0.91
C ASN A 675 7.76 11.20 1.88
N TRP A 676 7.43 10.63 3.04
CA TRP A 676 8.35 10.55 4.16
C TRP A 676 8.13 9.34 5.06
N LEU A 677 9.19 8.95 5.75
CA LEU A 677 9.26 7.86 6.71
C LEU A 677 9.23 8.44 8.13
N PHE A 678 8.40 7.85 8.97
CA PHE A 678 8.30 8.15 10.38
C PHE A 678 8.33 6.90 11.23
N TYR A 679 8.48 7.11 12.53
CA TYR A 679 8.26 6.07 13.50
C TYR A 679 7.45 6.59 14.68
N ILE A 680 6.70 5.69 15.30
CA ILE A 680 5.79 5.91 16.41
C ILE A 680 6.20 4.98 17.54
N PRO A 681 6.70 5.51 18.67
CA PRO A 681 6.93 4.70 19.85
C PRO A 681 5.63 4.04 20.29
N THR A 682 5.67 2.76 20.66
CA THR A 682 4.47 2.04 21.15
C THR A 682 4.39 1.99 22.68
N THR A 683 5.46 2.37 23.37
CA THR A 683 5.56 2.37 24.83
C THR A 683 6.31 3.61 25.33
N GLY A 684 6.25 3.85 26.64
CA GLY A 684 6.91 5.00 27.27
C GLY A 684 6.13 6.31 27.14
N THR A 685 6.73 7.41 27.59
CA THR A 685 6.08 8.73 27.66
C THR A 685 5.83 9.37 26.28
N GLN A 686 6.45 8.84 25.23
CA GLN A 686 6.32 9.30 23.85
C GLN A 686 5.44 8.36 23.01
N ALA A 687 4.76 7.39 23.65
CA ALA A 687 3.93 6.43 22.94
C ALA A 687 2.83 7.12 22.12
N GLY A 688 2.65 6.70 20.87
CA GLY A 688 1.66 7.25 19.95
C GLY A 688 2.07 8.55 19.25
N GLN A 689 3.24 9.10 19.56
CA GLN A 689 3.72 10.32 18.90
C GLN A 689 4.41 10.02 17.58
N VAL A 690 4.04 10.75 16.52
CA VAL A 690 4.69 10.65 15.21
C VAL A 690 6.01 11.41 15.23
N VAL A 691 7.10 10.74 14.85
CA VAL A 691 8.44 11.31 14.81
C VAL A 691 9.02 11.15 13.39
N PRO A 692 9.32 12.25 12.68
CA PRO A 692 9.87 12.18 11.33
C PRO A 692 11.30 11.64 11.34
N PHE A 693 11.56 10.62 10.53
CA PHE A 693 12.87 10.02 10.39
C PHE A 693 13.54 10.43 9.08
N ALA A 694 12.88 10.25 7.94
CA ALA A 694 13.46 10.57 6.63
C ALA A 694 12.40 11.08 5.65
N TYR A 695 12.81 11.71 4.55
CA TYR A 695 11.91 11.97 3.40
C TYR A 695 12.59 11.62 2.06
N GLY A 696 11.78 11.29 1.05
CA GLY A 696 12.24 10.93 -0.28
C GLY A 696 12.43 12.12 -1.22
N PRO A 697 13.00 11.90 -2.41
CA PRO A 697 13.10 12.92 -3.46
C PRO A 697 11.70 13.43 -3.91
N PRO A 698 11.63 14.54 -4.66
CA PRO A 698 10.38 15.03 -5.22
C PRO A 698 9.72 13.98 -6.11
N ARG A 699 8.38 13.90 -6.03
CA ARG A 699 7.56 13.06 -6.92
C ARG A 699 7.87 11.55 -6.79
N SER A 700 8.45 11.12 -5.68
CA SER A 700 8.55 9.71 -5.31
C SER A 700 7.64 9.43 -4.13
N GLU A 701 7.34 8.16 -3.90
CA GLU A 701 7.04 7.62 -2.58
C GLU A 701 8.26 6.93 -1.97
N MET A 702 8.13 6.60 -0.68
CA MET A 702 9.03 5.69 0.00
C MET A 702 8.22 4.46 0.37
N THR A 703 8.70 3.27 0.03
CA THR A 703 7.93 2.02 0.22
C THR A 703 8.82 0.88 0.71
N GLY A 704 8.21 -0.15 1.29
CA GLY A 704 8.86 -1.44 1.58
C GLY A 704 9.96 -1.41 2.64
N PRO A 705 9.76 -0.78 3.82
CA PRO A 705 10.76 -0.75 4.88
C PRO A 705 11.09 -2.15 5.40
N THR A 706 12.34 -2.59 5.24
CA THR A 706 12.86 -3.88 5.72
C THR A 706 14.07 -3.69 6.62
N PHE A 707 13.97 -4.13 7.88
CA PHE A 707 15.08 -4.13 8.81
C PHE A 707 15.96 -5.38 8.63
N VAL A 708 17.27 -5.18 8.44
CA VAL A 708 18.28 -6.23 8.38
C VAL A 708 19.49 -5.82 9.23
N ASP A 709 19.72 -6.51 10.35
CA ASP A 709 20.73 -6.10 11.34
C ASP A 709 20.51 -4.62 11.74
N ASN A 710 21.52 -3.76 11.61
CA ASN A 710 21.44 -2.32 11.89
C ASN A 710 21.14 -1.49 10.63
N THR A 711 20.62 -2.09 9.56
CA THR A 711 20.30 -1.43 8.28
C THR A 711 18.79 -1.44 8.05
N LEU A 712 18.23 -0.27 7.74
CA LEU A 712 16.91 -0.17 7.12
C LEU A 712 17.09 -0.13 5.60
N ILE A 713 16.59 -1.15 4.91
CA ILE A 713 16.43 -1.17 3.46
C ILE A 713 15.06 -0.58 3.14
N ILE A 714 15.00 0.34 2.19
CA ILE A 714 13.77 1.01 1.79
C ILE A 714 13.82 1.31 0.29
N SER A 715 12.69 1.15 -0.38
CA SER A 715 12.53 1.49 -1.79
C SER A 715 12.18 2.97 -1.93
N VAL A 716 12.67 3.58 -3.00
CA VAL A 716 12.27 4.93 -3.44
C VAL A 716 11.64 4.72 -4.81
N GLN A 717 10.31 4.64 -4.82
CA GLN A 717 9.56 4.31 -6.03
C GLN A 717 9.35 5.58 -6.87
N HIS A 718 9.37 5.41 -8.20
CA HIS A 718 9.05 6.42 -9.21
C HIS A 718 9.51 7.88 -8.99
N PRO A 719 10.76 8.15 -8.56
CA PRO A 719 11.24 9.52 -8.43
C PRO A 719 11.08 10.32 -9.73
N GLY A 720 10.34 11.43 -9.66
CA GLY A 720 10.02 12.24 -10.83
C GLY A 720 8.80 11.77 -11.61
N GLU A 721 7.93 10.94 -11.04
CA GLU A 721 6.72 10.41 -11.67
C GLU A 721 5.94 11.53 -12.40
N ASP A 722 5.60 11.25 -13.66
CA ASP A 722 4.83 12.13 -14.54
C ASP A 722 5.37 13.56 -14.66
N CYS A 723 6.67 13.75 -14.39
CA CYS A 723 7.32 15.06 -14.42
C CYS A 723 8.66 14.97 -15.17
N PRO A 724 9.06 16.00 -15.94
CA PRO A 724 10.36 16.00 -16.61
C PRO A 724 11.52 15.99 -15.61
N TYR A 725 12.55 15.17 -15.88
CA TYR A 725 13.78 15.15 -15.09
C TYR A 725 14.83 16.16 -15.59
N SER A 726 14.85 16.45 -16.90
CA SER A 726 15.71 17.48 -17.50
C SER A 726 15.01 18.13 -18.72
N PRO A 727 15.14 19.46 -18.94
CA PRO A 727 15.83 20.43 -18.09
C PRO A 727 15.10 20.66 -16.76
N ARG A 728 15.88 20.86 -15.69
CA ARG A 728 15.36 21.11 -14.33
C ARG A 728 14.67 22.47 -14.26
N VAL A 729 13.35 22.46 -14.07
CA VAL A 729 12.57 23.67 -13.78
C VAL A 729 12.34 23.75 -12.28
N THR A 730 12.62 24.90 -11.67
CA THR A 730 12.21 25.17 -10.29
C THR A 730 10.89 25.92 -10.30
N LEU A 731 9.87 25.32 -9.68
CA LEU A 731 8.58 25.97 -9.45
C LEU A 731 8.57 26.66 -8.09
N LYS A 732 7.84 27.77 -7.98
CA LYS A 732 7.71 28.53 -6.74
C LYS A 732 6.29 29.01 -6.54
N ARG A 733 5.74 28.83 -5.33
CA ARG A 733 4.39 29.32 -4.97
C ARG A 733 4.28 29.69 -3.49
N GLN A 734 3.18 30.35 -3.13
CA GLN A 734 2.72 30.45 -1.75
C GLN A 734 1.75 29.32 -1.45
N ILE A 735 1.87 28.72 -0.26
CA ILE A 735 0.95 27.71 0.25
C ILE A 735 0.40 28.23 1.58
N GLU A 736 -0.93 28.20 1.72
CA GLU A 736 -1.59 28.43 3.01
C GLU A 736 -1.37 27.18 3.90
N MET A 737 -0.90 27.37 5.12
CA MET A 737 -0.50 26.31 6.05
C MET A 737 -1.20 26.49 7.41
N LEU A 738 -1.48 25.39 8.11
CA LEU A 738 -2.01 25.42 9.48
C LEU A 738 -0.89 25.37 10.53
N ALA A 739 -0.87 26.35 11.44
CA ALA A 739 -0.05 26.30 12.63
C ALA A 739 -0.68 25.38 13.71
N LEU A 740 0.12 24.91 14.67
CA LEU A 740 -0.36 24.01 15.74
C LEU A 740 -1.44 24.64 16.66
N ASN A 741 -1.55 25.97 16.70
CA ASN A 741 -2.59 26.67 17.45
C ASN A 741 -3.88 26.91 16.61
N GLY A 742 -3.98 26.34 15.40
CA GLY A 742 -5.11 26.47 14.50
C GLY A 742 -5.16 27.76 13.68
N SER A 743 -4.16 28.64 13.81
CA SER A 743 -4.01 29.85 12.98
C SER A 743 -3.37 29.53 11.62
N LEU A 744 -3.63 30.38 10.62
CA LEU A 744 -3.09 30.23 9.28
C LEU A 744 -1.83 31.09 9.09
N PHE A 745 -0.89 30.58 8.30
CA PHE A 745 0.25 31.34 7.79
C PHE A 745 0.55 30.93 6.34
N TYR A 746 1.38 31.72 5.65
CA TYR A 746 1.78 31.42 4.27
C TYR A 746 3.25 31.00 4.21
N GLN A 747 3.52 29.89 3.52
CA GLN A 747 4.86 29.40 3.25
C GLN A 747 5.20 29.54 1.77
N THR A 748 6.37 30.11 1.49
CA THR A 748 6.96 30.12 0.16
C THR A 748 7.59 28.75 -0.14
N ARG A 749 6.98 27.95 -1.02
CA ARG A 749 7.52 26.65 -1.45
C ARG A 749 8.28 26.81 -2.76
N SER A 750 9.52 26.31 -2.83
CA SER A 750 10.30 26.22 -4.08
C SER A 750 10.68 24.75 -4.31
N VAL A 751 10.34 24.15 -5.45
CA VAL A 751 10.49 22.70 -5.68
C VAL A 751 11.05 22.42 -7.07
N SER A 752 11.91 21.40 -7.19
CA SER A 752 12.30 20.85 -8.50
C SER A 752 11.09 20.20 -9.17
N ARG A 753 10.87 20.45 -10.46
CA ARG A 753 9.70 19.96 -11.18
C ARG A 753 9.59 18.45 -11.15
N GLY A 754 10.64 17.76 -11.61
CA GLY A 754 10.83 16.32 -11.45
C GLY A 754 12.07 16.01 -10.62
N SER A 755 12.55 14.77 -10.73
CA SER A 755 13.70 14.26 -10.00
C SER A 755 14.74 13.71 -10.97
N ASN A 756 16.02 13.81 -10.61
CA ASN A 756 17.10 13.06 -11.27
C ASN A 756 17.73 12.05 -10.30
N TRP A 757 17.03 11.70 -9.22
CA TRP A 757 17.54 10.76 -8.24
C TRP A 757 17.54 9.32 -8.79
N PRO A 758 18.59 8.51 -8.56
CA PRO A 758 19.80 8.82 -7.79
C PRO A 758 20.97 9.35 -8.66
N SER A 759 20.79 9.54 -9.97
CA SER A 759 21.86 10.00 -10.87
C SER A 759 22.56 11.27 -10.38
N ASN A 760 21.80 12.20 -9.83
CA ASN A 760 22.32 13.46 -9.29
C ASN A 760 23.32 13.28 -8.13
N ILE A 761 23.05 12.38 -7.19
CA ILE A 761 23.95 12.10 -6.06
C ILE A 761 25.14 11.23 -6.46
N GLU A 762 25.13 10.69 -7.67
CA GLU A 762 26.19 9.85 -8.24
C GLU A 762 27.05 10.58 -9.28
N GLY A 763 26.97 11.91 -9.32
CA GLY A 763 27.79 12.75 -10.19
C GLY A 763 27.21 12.97 -11.59
N ARG A 764 25.92 12.68 -11.79
CA ARG A 764 25.17 12.93 -13.03
C ARG A 764 23.94 13.78 -12.75
N PRO A 765 24.09 15.09 -12.46
CA PRO A 765 22.98 15.96 -12.09
C PRO A 765 21.87 16.05 -13.15
N GLU A 766 22.16 15.82 -14.43
CA GLU A 766 21.15 15.82 -15.51
C GLU A 766 20.79 14.41 -16.02
N GLY A 767 21.23 13.36 -15.32
CA GLY A 767 20.93 11.97 -15.70
C GLY A 767 19.50 11.57 -15.33
N PRO A 768 18.86 10.66 -16.07
CA PRO A 768 17.51 10.22 -15.76
C PRO A 768 17.48 9.51 -14.40
N PRO A 769 16.29 9.44 -13.78
CA PRO A 769 16.04 8.51 -12.70
C PRO A 769 16.49 7.09 -13.09
N GLY A 770 17.34 6.48 -12.25
CA GLY A 770 17.80 5.10 -12.43
C GLY A 770 19.00 4.86 -13.37
N LEU A 771 19.69 5.87 -13.92
CA LEU A 771 20.85 5.61 -14.81
C LEU A 771 22.05 4.98 -14.07
N THR A 772 22.70 3.95 -14.63
CA THR A 772 24.11 3.60 -14.35
C THR A 772 25.03 4.07 -15.48
N VAL A 773 26.24 4.52 -15.12
CA VAL A 773 27.37 4.55 -16.07
C VAL A 773 27.89 3.14 -16.22
N SER A 774 28.09 2.66 -17.44
CA SER A 774 28.83 1.42 -17.66
C SER A 774 30.25 1.49 -17.07
N ARG A 775 30.60 0.51 -16.24
CA ARG A 775 31.95 0.01 -15.91
C ARG A 775 33.11 1.03 -15.86
N HIS A 776 33.38 1.55 -14.66
CA HIS A 776 34.76 1.62 -14.17
C HIS A 776 34.82 1.07 -12.74
N PRO A 777 35.83 0.23 -12.39
CA PRO A 777 36.03 -0.19 -11.01
C PRO A 777 36.26 1.06 -10.13
N PRO A 778 35.80 1.07 -8.87
CA PRO A 778 35.97 2.23 -8.01
C PRO A 778 37.46 2.53 -7.83
N GLU A 779 37.89 3.74 -8.21
CA GLU A 779 39.17 4.26 -7.78
C GLU A 779 39.21 4.28 -6.26
N LYS A 780 40.29 3.72 -5.71
CA LYS A 780 40.61 3.78 -4.28
C LYS A 780 40.66 5.25 -3.85
N ARG A 781 39.66 5.74 -3.10
CA ARG A 781 39.84 6.97 -2.35
C ARG A 781 40.72 6.70 -1.12
N PRO A 782 41.68 7.58 -0.80
CA PRO A 782 42.52 7.44 0.38
C PRO A 782 41.69 7.65 1.66
N LYS A 783 42.18 6.98 2.71
CA LYS A 783 41.56 6.71 4.01
C LYS A 783 40.92 7.89 4.73
#